data_AF-A0AA38XNU7-F1
#
_entry.id   AF-A0AA38XNU7-F1
#
_cell.length_a   1.000
_cell.length_b   1.000
_cell.length_c   1.000
_cell.angle_alpha   90.00
_cell.angle_beta   90.00
_cell.angle_gamma   90.00
#
_symmetry.space_group_name_H-M   'P 1'
#
loop_
_entity.id
_entity.type
_entity.pdbx_description
1 polymer ?
#
loop_
_entity_poly.entity_id
_entity_poly.type
_entity_poly.pdbx_seq_one_letter_code
_entity_poly.pdbx_strand_id
1 'polypeptide(L)'
;MATNGAKAGSERFDPTFTQNVINAMGPKTSPRMREVMTSLTKHLHDFAREIELTVDEWTEGVALLNWAGQMSDDRRNEGQLVCDVVGLETLVDEITYKKASEATDLATQSAILGPFFQTDHKIRKKDESVVEKLPDDAEVAYVYGQVVDATTKKPVANASIDIWEASTNGLYEQQDEEQPKSNLCGKFYTDENGEYGLYCLRPTPYPIPYDGPAGKLLQLLDRHPYRPAHIHFIVLAEGYKPITTQIFDKTSKYLDDDSVFAVKDSLVVEFLPRDGDEKAKKQLNYNIHMAPLSSKGESGDGCDGQQPCLLCKRRGREPECVFSDVFSKRGSHSGQDSSSTPQPITQLKDGLNESNDEIAIESLLTLSGTRSAAKSPQYDRDPDDLISKAPVPKLARLLRDGRGKFIFVGDSSNLAFVQNIRRLVKAEIGECQMTSDPLRHAMCEVIPPQKVPTPAQFQHPKPSAAEAQDLIKHYLLASSGVIDLFDSDDITDHLLTWTRDSSAETDFNSSIYYLVMAIGALTRNSTDVDQAEFYFLRGREIGVASFLEDPSVLTIQAYTLITFYMLAAVRRNGAFMLLGIAVRAAYALGLHRSDISNLFEPRERLARERVWKSLRVLDLYMSGSLGRPPATSEVDGGSVSWNRSTRDYEDIQMNGRNTSATLRICFIFERILNEVYCRREVSVQLVESISRQYRDWTMQLPAGLKADSLDSLDANGASTTPTLRQTIGIAHLKGAYYWSIILLTRPFLIFRVSSKIKGRGDDEDSSGNSVTMTLSEACIDAALRSIEIATDIVHTPGIPKRLFMITNSTFISAMVIGFAIFGDFDKSFPLLSSITQAEAILTIMAKDDLSARRHHEITSYLRLAALEHINRRDQFQMQRRRQDIHNIFGDPIKTNGGTSTKATTGTHTPDQAPSSEAGQLDKNGAALFDMADAGDTAPPWQLRFDMPPESRGPVLTTSGALAYGGEESAEQIPSLPRTDFGQMPDTDYLSPDGSGIPSLPSYAEEFPLFSLMTDFEMQDPFILRT
;
A
#
# COMPACT_ATOMS: atom_id res chain seq x y z
N MET A 1 18.61 -37.37 49.68
CA MET A 1 18.51 -37.32 51.16
C MET A 1 17.34 -36.43 51.53
N ALA A 2 16.70 -36.77 52.64
CA ALA A 2 15.34 -36.39 53.01
C ALA A 2 15.08 -34.90 53.26
N THR A 3 13.78 -34.60 53.18
CA THR A 3 13.01 -33.42 53.60
C THR A 3 13.52 -32.70 54.85
N ASN A 4 13.50 -31.36 54.80
CA ASN A 4 13.16 -30.55 55.96
C ASN A 4 12.20 -29.43 55.52
N GLY A 5 11.00 -29.46 56.08
CA GLY A 5 9.99 -28.42 55.90
C GLY A 5 10.51 -27.08 56.44
N ALA A 6 10.58 -26.09 55.56
CA ALA A 6 10.60 -24.70 55.95
C ALA A 6 9.15 -24.18 55.88
N LYS A 7 8.70 -23.62 56.99
CA LYS A 7 7.41 -22.94 57.15
C LYS A 7 7.14 -22.01 55.97
N ALA A 8 5.90 -22.04 55.46
CA ALA A 8 5.34 -20.97 54.65
C ALA A 8 5.41 -19.67 55.47
N GLY A 9 6.51 -18.93 55.31
CA GLY A 9 6.52 -17.50 55.63
C GLY A 9 5.53 -16.84 54.69
N SER A 10 4.68 -15.94 55.22
CA SER A 10 3.80 -15.14 54.37
C SER A 10 4.65 -14.50 53.28
N GLU A 11 4.38 -14.80 52.01
CA GLU A 11 5.04 -14.10 50.92
C GLU A 11 4.84 -12.60 51.13
N ARG A 12 5.94 -11.84 51.12
CA ARG A 12 5.96 -10.40 51.41
C ARG A 12 5.05 -9.61 50.46
N PHE A 13 4.86 -10.12 49.25
CA PHE A 13 4.04 -9.57 48.18
C PHE A 13 3.10 -10.68 47.65
N ASP A 14 2.02 -10.30 46.97
CA ASP A 14 0.99 -11.23 46.49
C ASP A 14 1.58 -12.32 45.55
N PRO A 15 1.57 -13.61 45.95
CA PRO A 15 2.06 -14.71 45.13
C PRO A 15 1.28 -14.88 43.82
N THR A 16 0.00 -14.45 43.81
CA THR A 16 -0.96 -14.79 42.77
C THR A 16 -1.00 -13.76 41.65
N PHE A 17 -0.51 -12.54 41.88
CA PHE A 17 -0.57 -11.42 40.93
C PHE A 17 0.00 -11.78 39.55
N THR A 18 1.22 -12.34 39.51
CA THR A 18 1.88 -12.73 38.25
C THR A 18 1.06 -13.77 37.49
N GLN A 19 0.51 -14.76 38.18
CA GLN A 19 -0.31 -15.79 37.55
C GLN A 19 -1.63 -15.21 37.01
N ASN A 20 -2.23 -14.24 37.71
CA ASN A 20 -3.43 -13.55 37.24
C ASN A 20 -3.16 -12.77 35.94
N VAL A 21 -2.02 -12.10 35.81
CA VAL A 21 -1.62 -11.40 34.56
C VAL A 21 -1.41 -12.40 33.42
N ILE A 22 -0.76 -13.54 33.68
CA ILE A 22 -0.58 -14.61 32.68
C ILE A 22 -1.94 -15.19 32.24
N ASN A 23 -2.85 -15.42 33.18
CA ASN A 23 -4.18 -15.96 32.90
C ASN A 23 -5.07 -14.99 32.09
N ALA A 24 -4.77 -13.69 32.12
CA ALA A 24 -5.48 -12.69 31.32
C ALA A 24 -5.19 -12.79 29.81
N MET A 25 -4.21 -13.58 29.38
CA MET A 25 -3.96 -13.83 27.96
C MET A 25 -5.11 -14.59 27.30
N GLY A 26 -5.87 -13.90 26.45
CA GLY A 26 -7.05 -14.44 25.78
C GLY A 26 -6.79 -15.68 24.91
N PRO A 27 -7.83 -16.46 24.59
CA PRO A 27 -7.70 -17.79 23.97
C PRO A 27 -7.07 -17.77 22.58
N LYS A 28 -7.16 -16.65 21.84
CA LYS A 28 -6.60 -16.48 20.49
C LYS A 28 -5.07 -16.27 20.47
N THR A 29 -4.42 -16.17 21.63
CA THR A 29 -2.94 -16.02 21.70
C THR A 29 -2.28 -17.29 21.17
N SER A 30 -1.45 -17.16 20.13
CA SER A 30 -0.76 -18.30 19.52
C SER A 30 0.10 -19.02 20.57
N PRO A 31 0.34 -20.35 20.44
CA PRO A 31 1.13 -21.10 21.41
C PRO A 31 2.50 -20.46 21.66
N ARG A 32 3.19 -20.02 20.61
CA ARG A 32 4.49 -19.36 20.72
C ARG A 32 4.40 -18.01 21.42
N MET A 33 3.40 -17.18 21.10
CA MET A 33 3.22 -15.89 21.76
C MET A 33 2.87 -16.07 23.24
N ARG A 34 2.05 -17.07 23.57
CA ARG A 34 1.70 -17.41 24.95
C ARG A 34 2.92 -17.85 25.72
N GLU A 35 3.77 -18.69 25.13
CA GLU A 35 5.04 -19.12 25.73
C GLU A 35 5.96 -17.92 26.01
N VAL A 36 6.21 -17.08 24.99
CA VAL A 36 7.09 -15.90 25.08
C VAL A 36 6.58 -14.91 26.13
N MET A 37 5.31 -14.51 26.06
CA MET A 37 4.75 -13.55 27.00
C MET A 37 4.59 -14.11 28.41
N THR A 38 4.31 -15.41 28.57
CA THR A 38 4.33 -16.05 29.90
C THR A 38 5.72 -15.93 30.51
N SER A 39 6.76 -16.29 29.75
CA SER A 39 8.14 -16.24 30.23
C SER A 39 8.55 -14.80 30.57
N LEU A 40 8.31 -13.86 29.67
CA LEU A 40 8.65 -12.45 29.88
C LEU A 40 7.96 -11.86 31.11
N THR A 41 6.64 -12.04 31.25
CA THR A 41 5.89 -11.54 32.40
C THR A 41 6.39 -12.12 33.71
N LYS A 42 6.71 -13.42 33.74
CA LYS A 42 7.30 -14.07 34.93
C LYS A 42 8.62 -13.40 35.31
N HIS A 43 9.59 -13.36 34.38
CA HIS A 43 10.92 -12.80 34.67
C HIS A 43 10.87 -11.31 35.04
N LEU A 44 10.00 -10.52 34.40
CA LEU A 44 9.85 -9.10 34.70
C LEU A 44 9.25 -8.86 36.10
N HIS A 45 8.21 -9.61 36.47
CA HIS A 45 7.62 -9.52 37.80
C HIS A 45 8.54 -10.07 38.89
N ASP A 46 9.31 -11.12 38.57
CA ASP A 46 10.29 -11.69 39.48
C ASP A 46 11.42 -10.69 39.73
N PHE A 47 11.95 -10.04 38.69
CA PHE A 47 12.90 -8.93 38.79
C PHE A 47 12.35 -7.81 39.69
N ALA A 48 11.15 -7.32 39.39
CA ALA A 48 10.56 -6.23 40.17
C ALA A 48 10.38 -6.58 41.66
N ARG A 49 10.05 -7.84 41.98
CA ARG A 49 9.95 -8.32 43.37
C ARG A 49 11.31 -8.54 44.02
N GLU A 50 12.30 -9.01 43.26
CA GLU A 50 13.65 -9.29 43.74
C GLU A 50 14.36 -8.03 44.22
N ILE A 51 14.26 -6.94 43.45
CA ILE A 51 14.86 -5.65 43.81
C ILE A 51 13.91 -4.73 44.58
N GLU A 52 12.67 -5.16 44.80
CA GLU A 52 11.59 -4.34 45.38
C GLU A 52 11.45 -2.98 44.67
N LEU A 53 11.37 -3.03 43.33
CA LEU A 53 11.41 -1.87 42.44
C LEU A 53 10.42 -0.79 42.89
N THR A 54 10.93 0.41 43.14
CA THR A 54 10.12 1.55 43.56
C THR A 54 9.41 2.20 42.36
N VAL A 55 8.40 3.02 42.65
CA VAL A 55 7.67 3.78 41.62
C VAL A 55 8.60 4.77 40.91
N ASP A 56 9.52 5.39 41.65
CA ASP A 56 10.46 6.36 41.09
C ASP A 56 11.45 5.65 40.15
N GLU A 57 12.03 4.52 40.55
CA GLU A 57 12.93 3.72 39.70
C GLU A 57 12.22 3.16 38.47
N TRP A 58 10.96 2.71 38.62
CA TRP A 58 10.13 2.30 37.49
C TRP A 58 9.88 3.46 36.51
N THR A 59 9.61 4.65 37.03
CA THR A 59 9.39 5.86 36.22
C THR A 59 10.64 6.24 35.44
N GLU A 60 11.82 6.16 36.05
CA GLU A 60 13.11 6.37 35.38
C GLU A 60 13.37 5.30 34.29
N GLY A 61 13.06 4.03 34.55
CA GLY A 61 13.14 2.97 33.55
C GLY A 61 12.24 3.21 32.33
N VAL A 62 11.00 3.68 32.57
CA VAL A 62 10.07 4.08 31.50
C VAL A 62 10.60 5.31 30.73
N ALA A 63 11.17 6.30 31.44
CA ALA A 63 11.77 7.47 30.81
C ALA A 63 12.94 7.10 29.88
N LEU A 64 13.80 6.16 30.29
CA LEU A 64 14.90 5.64 29.46
C LEU A 64 14.37 4.97 28.18
N LEU A 65 13.35 4.12 28.28
CA LEU A 65 12.72 3.47 27.11
C LEU A 65 12.10 4.49 26.15
N ASN A 66 11.40 5.50 26.69
CA ASN A 66 10.81 6.57 25.90
C ASN A 66 11.88 7.42 25.21
N TRP A 67 12.97 7.75 25.90
CA TRP A 67 14.09 8.50 25.34
C TRP A 67 14.75 7.73 24.19
N ALA A 68 14.98 6.42 24.37
CA ALA A 68 15.52 5.57 23.30
C ALA A 68 14.60 5.55 22.07
N GLY A 69 13.28 5.48 22.27
CA GLY A 69 12.30 5.56 21.19
C GLY A 69 12.30 6.92 20.47
N GLN A 70 12.35 8.04 21.21
CA GLN A 70 12.36 9.40 20.65
C GLN A 70 13.63 9.74 19.89
N MET A 71 14.76 9.18 20.31
CA MET A 71 16.07 9.38 19.68
C MET A 71 16.27 8.49 18.44
N SER A 72 15.44 7.46 18.28
CA SER A 72 15.55 6.55 17.15
C SER A 72 14.92 7.15 15.89
N ASP A 73 15.64 7.08 14.76
CA ASP A 73 15.23 7.50 13.43
C ASP A 73 15.70 6.48 12.35
N ASP A 74 15.57 6.82 11.07
CA ASP A 74 15.96 5.94 9.96
C ASP A 74 17.48 5.67 9.88
N ARG A 75 18.31 6.44 10.60
CA ARG A 75 19.78 6.35 10.60
C ARG A 75 20.35 5.86 11.93
N ARG A 76 19.63 6.02 13.04
CA ARG A 76 20.04 5.66 14.39
C ARG A 76 18.94 4.89 15.09
N ASN A 77 19.23 3.68 15.57
CA ASN A 77 18.30 2.90 16.40
C ASN A 77 18.84 2.77 17.82
N GLU A 78 18.45 3.71 18.66
CA GLU A 78 18.92 3.78 20.04
C GLU A 78 18.26 2.70 20.92
N GLY A 79 17.05 2.25 20.58
CA GLY A 79 16.41 1.11 21.24
C GLY A 79 17.17 -0.20 21.06
N GLN A 80 17.71 -0.43 19.85
CA GLN A 80 18.62 -1.53 19.58
C GLN A 80 19.92 -1.35 20.38
N LEU A 81 20.53 -0.16 20.35
CA LEU A 81 21.79 0.08 21.07
C LEU A 81 21.67 -0.16 22.59
N VAL A 82 20.52 0.18 23.20
CA VAL A 82 20.22 -0.18 24.59
C VAL A 82 20.21 -1.70 24.79
N CYS A 83 19.62 -2.46 23.85
CA CYS A 83 19.65 -3.93 23.88
C CYS A 83 21.08 -4.49 23.74
N ASP A 84 21.91 -3.85 22.94
CA ASP A 84 23.30 -4.26 22.68
C ASP A 84 24.13 -4.09 23.96
N VAL A 85 24.04 -2.94 24.62
CA VAL A 85 24.83 -2.66 25.83
C VAL A 85 24.37 -3.47 27.03
N VAL A 86 23.14 -3.98 27.07
CA VAL A 86 22.71 -4.95 28.11
C VAL A 86 22.99 -6.40 27.71
N GLY A 87 23.57 -6.64 26.53
CA GLY A 87 23.98 -7.96 26.03
C GLY A 87 22.85 -8.83 25.48
N LEU A 88 21.65 -8.27 25.29
CA LEU A 88 20.49 -9.04 24.84
C LEU A 88 20.64 -9.47 23.37
N GLU A 89 21.12 -8.60 22.48
CA GLU A 89 21.30 -8.96 21.06
C GLU A 89 22.32 -10.09 20.90
N THR A 90 23.45 -9.99 21.59
CA THR A 90 24.49 -11.02 21.62
C THR A 90 23.95 -12.37 22.13
N LEU A 91 23.15 -12.36 23.20
CA LEU A 91 22.55 -13.60 23.71
C LEU A 91 21.53 -14.20 22.72
N VAL A 92 20.73 -13.36 22.05
CA VAL A 92 19.80 -13.81 21.01
C VAL A 92 20.54 -14.40 19.82
N ASP A 93 21.66 -13.79 19.41
CA ASP A 93 22.55 -14.33 18.40
C ASP A 93 23.13 -15.68 18.83
N GLU A 94 23.64 -15.82 20.06
CA GLU A 94 24.17 -17.08 20.56
C GLU A 94 23.10 -18.19 20.59
N ILE A 95 21.88 -17.90 21.04
CA ILE A 95 20.76 -18.85 21.02
C ILE A 95 20.44 -19.27 19.58
N THR A 96 20.41 -18.31 18.66
CA THR A 96 20.11 -18.55 17.24
C THR A 96 21.20 -19.40 16.61
N TYR A 97 22.47 -19.11 16.91
CA TYR A 97 23.61 -19.87 16.47
C TYR A 97 23.60 -21.30 17.04
N LYS A 98 23.44 -21.48 18.36
CA LYS A 98 23.40 -22.80 19.00
C LYS A 98 22.27 -23.66 18.46
N LYS A 99 21.07 -23.11 18.31
CA LYS A 99 19.96 -23.81 17.65
C LYS A 99 20.26 -24.17 16.20
N ALA A 100 21.10 -23.39 15.51
CA ALA A 100 21.53 -23.68 14.15
C ALA A 100 22.73 -24.64 14.07
N SER A 101 23.57 -24.72 15.11
CA SER A 101 24.85 -25.44 15.19
C SER A 101 24.78 -26.76 15.96
N GLU A 102 23.75 -27.01 16.78
CA GLU A 102 23.45 -28.33 17.39
C GLU A 102 23.26 -29.44 16.32
N ALA A 103 23.19 -29.06 15.03
CA ALA A 103 23.20 -29.96 13.88
C ALA A 103 24.59 -30.16 13.22
N THR A 104 25.63 -29.36 13.51
CA THR A 104 27.01 -29.48 12.95
C THR A 104 27.96 -28.42 13.53
N ASP A 105 28.94 -28.80 14.37
CA ASP A 105 29.99 -27.94 14.97
C ASP A 105 31.02 -27.35 13.97
N LEU A 106 30.67 -27.17 12.70
CA LEU A 106 31.62 -26.94 11.60
C LEU A 106 31.46 -25.60 10.86
N ALA A 107 30.50 -24.74 11.25
CA ALA A 107 30.18 -23.49 10.57
C ALA A 107 30.72 -22.24 11.29
N THR A 108 31.11 -21.20 10.55
CA THR A 108 31.60 -19.93 11.11
C THR A 108 30.56 -19.33 12.07
N GLN A 109 31.03 -18.86 13.23
CA GLN A 109 30.14 -18.27 14.25
C GLN A 109 29.50 -16.98 13.74
N SER A 110 28.20 -16.82 14.01
CA SER A 110 27.53 -15.54 13.78
C SER A 110 27.95 -14.51 14.82
N ALA A 111 27.69 -13.25 14.54
CA ALA A 111 27.79 -12.15 15.48
C ALA A 111 26.70 -11.12 15.17
N ILE A 112 26.49 -10.17 16.08
CA ILE A 112 25.51 -9.11 15.91
C ILE A 112 25.75 -8.31 14.62
N LEU A 113 24.66 -7.82 14.03
CA LEU A 113 24.72 -7.02 12.79
C LEU A 113 25.26 -5.61 13.07
N GLY A 114 24.89 -5.04 14.21
CA GLY A 114 25.07 -3.62 14.49
C GLY A 114 24.14 -2.72 13.66
N PRO A 115 24.03 -1.43 13.99
CA PRO A 115 23.06 -0.53 13.37
C PRO A 115 23.48 0.03 12.00
N PHE A 116 24.69 -0.30 11.53
CA PHE A 116 25.35 0.45 10.46
C PHE A 116 25.36 -0.23 9.09
N PHE A 117 24.65 -1.33 8.91
CA PHE A 117 24.56 -2.03 7.63
C PHE A 117 23.65 -1.31 6.63
N GLN A 118 24.12 -1.16 5.38
CA GLN A 118 23.32 -0.65 4.25
C GLN A 118 23.15 -1.72 3.17
N THR A 119 22.03 -1.68 2.44
CA THR A 119 21.68 -2.71 1.45
C THR A 119 22.17 -2.43 0.03
N ASP A 120 22.68 -1.22 -0.23
CA ASP A 120 23.08 -0.72 -1.56
C ASP A 120 24.61 -0.61 -1.74
N HIS A 121 25.40 -1.43 -1.04
CA HIS A 121 26.86 -1.47 -1.21
C HIS A 121 27.28 -1.72 -2.66
N LYS A 122 28.30 -0.98 -3.11
CA LYS A 122 28.90 -1.10 -4.44
C LYS A 122 29.45 -2.50 -4.67
N ILE A 123 29.03 -3.15 -5.77
CA ILE A 123 29.61 -4.42 -6.21
C ILE A 123 31.01 -4.16 -6.76
N ARG A 124 32.00 -4.88 -6.23
CA ARG A 124 33.43 -4.75 -6.52
C ARG A 124 34.00 -6.09 -7.00
N LYS A 125 35.05 -6.03 -7.80
CA LYS A 125 35.76 -7.24 -8.30
C LYS A 125 36.71 -7.78 -7.23
N LYS A 126 37.05 -9.08 -7.31
CA LYS A 126 38.12 -9.67 -6.51
C LYS A 126 39.39 -8.81 -6.61
N ASP A 127 40.01 -8.56 -5.47
CA ASP A 127 41.22 -7.74 -5.27
C ASP A 127 41.03 -6.23 -5.51
N GLU A 128 39.80 -5.74 -5.58
CA GLU A 128 39.53 -4.30 -5.49
C GLU A 128 39.55 -3.80 -4.04
N SER A 129 39.76 -2.50 -3.88
CA SER A 129 39.74 -1.85 -2.56
C SER A 129 38.36 -1.32 -2.22
N VAL A 130 37.98 -1.45 -0.94
CA VAL A 130 36.87 -0.72 -0.34
C VAL A 130 37.29 0.67 0.17
N VAL A 131 38.59 0.97 0.21
CA VAL A 131 39.15 2.25 0.64
C VAL A 131 39.08 3.25 -0.53
N GLU A 132 38.12 4.17 -0.49
CA GLU A 132 37.97 5.25 -1.47
C GLU A 132 38.75 6.51 -1.04
N LYS A 133 38.87 6.74 0.28
CA LYS A 133 39.71 7.79 0.88
C LYS A 133 40.59 7.16 1.96
N LEU A 134 41.91 7.32 1.85
CA LEU A 134 42.88 6.80 2.80
C LEU A 134 43.24 7.86 3.86
N PRO A 135 42.90 7.66 5.15
CA PRO A 135 43.37 8.53 6.23
C PRO A 135 44.89 8.44 6.43
N ASP A 136 45.53 9.52 6.89
CA ASP A 136 46.99 9.58 7.08
C ASP A 136 47.53 8.58 8.12
N ASP A 137 46.71 8.24 9.11
CA ASP A 137 47.01 7.31 10.19
C ASP A 137 46.56 5.87 9.90
N ALA A 138 45.98 5.62 8.73
CA ALA A 138 45.42 4.33 8.38
C ALA A 138 46.48 3.32 7.93
N GLU A 139 46.29 2.05 8.33
CA GLU A 139 47.07 0.92 7.85
C GLU A 139 46.19 0.06 6.93
N VAL A 140 46.60 -0.14 5.67
CA VAL A 140 45.84 -0.94 4.71
C VAL A 140 46.17 -2.43 4.87
N ALA A 141 45.12 -3.25 4.88
CA ALA A 141 45.18 -4.71 4.96
C ALA A 141 44.58 -5.36 3.70
N TYR A 142 45.17 -6.47 3.27
CA TYR A 142 44.59 -7.34 2.25
C TYR A 142 43.91 -8.54 2.94
N VAL A 143 42.57 -8.59 2.84
CA VAL A 143 41.76 -9.67 3.41
C VAL A 143 41.35 -10.61 2.29
N TYR A 144 41.68 -11.89 2.44
CA TYR A 144 41.38 -12.92 1.45
C TYR A 144 41.04 -14.25 2.11
N GLY A 145 40.43 -15.15 1.36
CA GLY A 145 40.12 -16.49 1.86
C GLY A 145 39.17 -17.24 0.95
N GLN A 146 38.62 -18.33 1.47
CA GLN A 146 37.70 -19.21 0.74
C GLN A 146 36.38 -19.38 1.49
N VAL A 147 35.27 -19.31 0.78
CA VAL A 147 33.95 -19.74 1.27
C VAL A 147 33.77 -21.21 0.92
N VAL A 148 33.52 -22.04 1.93
CA VAL A 148 33.37 -23.50 1.77
C VAL A 148 32.13 -24.01 2.51
N ASP A 149 31.60 -25.12 2.04
CA ASP A 149 30.56 -25.87 2.72
C ASP A 149 31.10 -26.42 4.06
N ALA A 150 30.44 -26.09 5.17
CA ALA A 150 30.82 -26.53 6.51
C ALA A 150 30.87 -28.06 6.64
N THR A 151 29.98 -28.76 5.92
CA THR A 151 29.83 -30.23 5.93
C THR A 151 30.74 -30.89 4.90
N THR A 152 30.62 -30.51 3.63
CA THR A 152 31.32 -31.21 2.53
C THR A 152 32.74 -30.71 2.30
N LYS A 153 33.12 -29.58 2.91
CA LYS A 153 34.39 -28.86 2.72
C LYS A 153 34.70 -28.48 1.27
N LYS A 154 33.68 -28.51 0.40
CA LYS A 154 33.81 -28.09 -1.00
C LYS A 154 33.70 -26.57 -1.12
N PRO A 155 34.36 -25.93 -2.10
CA PRO A 155 34.21 -24.51 -2.34
C PRO A 155 32.78 -24.12 -2.74
N VAL A 156 32.36 -22.93 -2.30
CA VAL A 156 31.07 -22.33 -2.65
C VAL A 156 31.31 -21.16 -3.60
N ALA A 157 31.07 -21.42 -4.89
CA ALA A 157 31.16 -20.39 -5.92
C ALA A 157 29.95 -19.44 -5.90
N ASN A 158 30.15 -18.20 -6.35
CA ASN A 158 29.11 -17.17 -6.43
C ASN A 158 28.43 -16.84 -5.09
N ALA A 159 29.11 -17.09 -3.97
CA ALA A 159 28.69 -16.60 -2.66
C ALA A 159 28.95 -15.10 -2.60
N SER A 160 27.94 -14.32 -2.21
CA SER A 160 28.08 -12.88 -2.05
C SER A 160 28.60 -12.53 -0.67
N ILE A 161 29.63 -11.69 -0.60
CA ILE A 161 30.29 -11.24 0.64
C ILE A 161 30.16 -9.72 0.71
N ASP A 162 29.30 -9.25 1.61
CA ASP A 162 29.16 -7.85 1.96
C ASP A 162 30.05 -7.53 3.15
N ILE A 163 30.88 -6.50 3.03
CA ILE A 163 31.83 -6.04 4.04
C ILE A 163 31.61 -4.55 4.32
N TRP A 164 31.71 -4.16 5.59
CA TRP A 164 31.77 -2.76 6.00
C TRP A 164 32.56 -2.60 7.31
N GLU A 165 33.24 -1.46 7.47
CA GLU A 165 34.02 -1.11 8.66
C GLU A 165 34.01 0.41 8.91
N ALA A 166 34.45 0.82 10.10
CA ALA A 166 34.63 2.23 10.44
C ALA A 166 36.00 2.74 9.94
N SER A 167 36.09 4.05 9.71
CA SER A 167 37.37 4.72 9.43
C SER A 167 38.20 4.88 10.72
N THR A 168 39.43 5.40 10.62
CA THR A 168 40.34 5.59 11.76
C THR A 168 39.81 6.57 12.81
N ASN A 169 38.89 7.46 12.43
CA ASN A 169 38.15 8.33 13.34
C ASN A 169 37.02 7.62 14.11
N GLY A 170 36.78 6.33 13.84
CA GLY A 170 35.75 5.53 14.49
C GLY A 170 34.33 5.74 13.96
N LEU A 171 34.19 6.41 12.80
CA LEU A 171 32.89 6.65 12.16
C LEU A 171 32.76 5.83 10.88
N TYR A 172 31.57 5.26 10.68
CA TYR A 172 31.18 4.69 9.39
C TYR A 172 30.83 5.82 8.41
N GLU A 173 30.91 5.55 7.10
CA GLU A 173 30.58 6.50 6.03
C GLU A 173 29.30 7.31 6.30
N GLN A 174 28.22 6.64 6.72
CA GLN A 174 26.92 7.28 6.95
C GLN A 174 26.86 8.26 8.13
N GLN A 175 27.88 8.23 9.00
CA GLN A 175 28.02 9.11 10.14
C GLN A 175 28.98 10.27 9.86
N ASP A 176 29.74 10.22 8.77
CA ASP A 176 30.85 11.11 8.49
C ASP A 176 30.71 11.72 7.08
N GLU A 177 30.22 12.95 7.03
CA GLU A 177 30.03 13.69 5.77
C GLU A 177 31.36 13.94 5.01
N GLU A 178 32.51 13.81 5.66
CA GLU A 178 33.82 13.94 5.02
C GLU A 178 34.30 12.67 4.32
N GLN A 179 33.62 11.54 4.53
CA GLN A 179 33.90 10.30 3.81
C GLN A 179 33.16 10.30 2.46
N PRO A 180 33.82 9.85 1.38
CA PRO A 180 33.16 9.74 0.09
C PRO A 180 32.09 8.64 0.13
N LYS A 181 31.09 8.75 -0.75
CA LYS A 181 30.04 7.74 -0.83
C LYS A 181 30.62 6.35 -1.15
N SER A 182 30.14 5.32 -0.46
CA SER A 182 30.62 3.93 -0.53
C SER A 182 32.06 3.68 -0.06
N ASN A 183 32.56 4.51 0.87
CA ASN A 183 33.87 4.31 1.50
C ASN A 183 33.81 3.20 2.55
N LEU A 184 34.85 2.37 2.61
CA LEU A 184 35.02 1.28 3.59
C LEU A 184 33.87 0.26 3.60
N CYS A 185 33.10 0.20 2.51
CA CYS A 185 32.07 -0.80 2.29
C CYS A 185 32.11 -1.36 0.86
N GLY A 186 31.61 -2.57 0.69
CA GLY A 186 31.57 -3.20 -0.63
C GLY A 186 30.97 -4.59 -0.63
N LYS A 187 30.57 -5.04 -1.83
CA LYS A 187 30.02 -6.37 -2.07
C LYS A 187 30.88 -7.11 -3.09
N PHE A 188 31.32 -8.30 -2.73
CA PHE A 188 32.17 -9.17 -3.55
C PHE A 188 31.46 -10.49 -3.82
N TYR A 189 31.90 -11.22 -4.85
CA TYR A 189 31.42 -12.56 -5.17
C TYR A 189 32.60 -13.51 -5.24
N THR A 190 32.44 -14.71 -4.66
CA THR A 190 33.46 -15.75 -4.76
C THR A 190 33.58 -16.32 -6.16
N ASP A 191 34.81 -16.67 -6.56
CA ASP A 191 35.07 -17.32 -7.84
C ASP A 191 34.69 -18.83 -7.83
N GLU A 192 34.99 -19.54 -8.92
CA GLU A 192 34.70 -20.98 -9.06
C GLU A 192 35.37 -21.85 -7.98
N ASN A 193 36.48 -21.37 -7.43
CA ASN A 193 37.20 -22.01 -6.33
C ASN A 193 36.73 -21.49 -4.97
N GLY A 194 35.62 -20.74 -4.91
CA GLY A 194 35.10 -20.17 -3.67
C GLY A 194 35.97 -19.07 -3.07
N GLU A 195 36.97 -18.56 -3.80
CA GLU A 195 37.92 -17.59 -3.26
C GLU A 195 37.42 -16.16 -3.37
N TYR A 196 37.79 -15.34 -2.39
CA TYR A 196 37.60 -13.89 -2.40
C TYR A 196 38.86 -13.17 -1.91
N GLY A 197 38.98 -11.90 -2.27
CA GLY A 197 40.10 -11.04 -1.89
C GLY A 197 39.70 -9.58 -2.03
N LEU A 198 40.11 -8.73 -1.09
CA LEU A 198 39.81 -7.30 -1.06
C LEU A 198 40.85 -6.52 -0.24
N TYR A 199 41.02 -5.24 -0.57
CA TYR A 199 41.84 -4.32 0.23
C TYR A 199 40.94 -3.44 1.10
N CYS A 200 41.16 -3.46 2.41
CA CYS A 200 40.42 -2.70 3.41
C CYS A 200 41.39 -2.01 4.38
N LEU A 201 40.88 -1.29 5.37
CA LEU A 201 41.71 -0.84 6.48
C LEU A 201 41.91 -2.00 7.46
N ARG A 202 43.02 -1.96 8.18
CA ARG A 202 43.11 -2.67 9.45
C ARG A 202 42.22 -1.91 10.43
N PRO A 203 41.23 -2.58 11.06
CA PRO A 203 40.23 -1.88 11.85
C PRO A 203 40.87 -1.26 13.10
N THR A 204 40.28 -0.18 13.59
CA THR A 204 40.66 0.48 14.86
C THR A 204 39.51 0.43 15.86
N PRO A 205 39.78 0.37 17.18
CA PRO A 205 38.72 0.42 18.18
C PRO A 205 38.03 1.78 18.19
N TYR A 206 36.72 1.80 18.38
CA TYR A 206 35.92 3.03 18.37
C TYR A 206 34.81 2.99 19.43
N PRO A 207 34.36 4.15 19.94
CA PRO A 207 33.23 4.21 20.85
C PRO A 207 31.90 4.09 20.10
N ILE A 208 30.95 3.33 20.62
CA ILE A 208 29.54 3.44 20.19
C ILE A 208 29.01 4.85 20.48
N PRO A 209 27.94 5.33 19.80
CA PRO A 209 27.27 6.57 20.20
C PRO A 209 26.91 6.55 21.69
N TYR A 210 27.43 7.52 22.45
CA TYR A 210 27.28 7.59 23.91
C TYR A 210 26.64 8.89 24.41
N ASP A 211 26.08 9.67 23.49
CA ASP A 211 25.29 10.89 23.73
C ASP A 211 23.82 10.59 24.07
N GLY A 212 23.39 9.33 23.97
CA GLY A 212 22.02 8.86 24.18
C GLY A 212 21.81 8.02 25.44
N PRO A 213 20.61 7.41 25.61
CA PRO A 213 20.28 6.55 26.74
C PRO A 213 21.19 5.33 26.86
N ALA A 214 21.71 4.76 25.76
CA ALA A 214 22.67 3.66 25.87
C ALA A 214 23.99 4.13 26.51
N GLY A 215 24.49 5.30 26.09
CA GLY A 215 25.64 5.95 26.71
C GLY A 215 25.41 6.31 28.18
N LYS A 216 24.21 6.83 28.50
CA LYS A 216 23.83 7.12 29.89
C LYS A 216 23.79 5.86 30.74
N LEU A 217 23.26 4.76 30.21
CA LEU A 217 23.22 3.47 30.90
C LEU A 217 24.63 2.93 31.15
N LEU A 218 25.53 3.00 30.16
CA LEU A 218 26.94 2.64 30.34
C LEU A 218 27.61 3.47 31.44
N GLN A 219 27.36 4.78 31.46
CA GLN A 219 27.88 5.67 32.51
C GLN A 219 27.38 5.25 33.91
N LEU A 220 26.09 4.94 34.04
CA LEU A 220 25.50 4.49 35.31
C LEU A 220 26.04 3.13 35.77
N LEU A 221 26.45 2.28 34.83
CA LEU A 221 27.06 0.99 35.08
C LEU A 221 28.59 1.04 35.23
N ASP A 222 29.20 2.23 35.18
CA ASP A 222 30.66 2.44 35.18
C ASP A 222 31.38 1.65 34.08
N ARG A 223 30.82 1.68 32.85
CA ARG A 223 31.33 0.98 31.66
C ARG A 223 31.77 1.95 30.58
N HIS A 224 32.78 1.56 29.79
CA HIS A 224 33.23 2.33 28.64
C HIS A 224 32.38 2.06 27.39
N PRO A 225 32.31 3.01 26.42
CA PRO A 225 31.57 2.82 25.17
C PRO A 225 32.37 2.14 24.06
N TYR A 226 33.63 1.76 24.28
CA TYR A 226 34.48 1.23 23.22
C TYR A 226 34.12 -0.19 22.79
N ARG A 227 34.09 -0.38 21.47
CA ARG A 227 34.14 -1.68 20.82
C ARG A 227 35.58 -1.98 20.36
N PRO A 228 36.03 -3.24 20.39
CA PRO A 228 37.30 -3.63 19.82
C PRO A 228 37.32 -3.41 18.31
N ALA A 229 38.51 -3.30 17.73
CA ALA A 229 38.69 -3.19 16.29
C ALA A 229 38.08 -4.41 15.56
N HIS A 230 37.10 -4.17 14.67
CA HIS A 230 36.43 -5.23 13.93
C HIS A 230 36.03 -4.85 12.50
N ILE A 231 35.81 -5.87 11.67
CA ILE A 231 35.25 -5.77 10.31
C ILE A 231 33.99 -6.63 10.26
N HIS A 232 32.92 -6.11 9.68
CA HIS A 232 31.67 -6.86 9.51
C HIS A 232 31.62 -7.64 8.21
N PHE A 233 30.90 -8.77 8.23
CA PHE A 233 30.64 -9.63 7.08
C PHE A 233 29.17 -10.08 7.05
N ILE A 234 28.54 -9.98 5.89
CA ILE A 234 27.35 -10.77 5.55
C ILE A 234 27.68 -11.65 4.36
N VAL A 235 27.49 -12.97 4.53
CA VAL A 235 27.74 -13.95 3.47
C VAL A 235 26.46 -14.69 3.13
N LEU A 236 26.10 -14.65 1.85
CA LEU A 236 24.92 -15.28 1.28
C LEU A 236 25.31 -16.19 0.12
N ALA A 237 24.77 -17.40 0.10
CA ALA A 237 24.90 -18.33 -1.02
C ALA A 237 23.61 -19.15 -1.14
N GLU A 238 23.22 -19.46 -2.37
CA GLU A 238 22.04 -20.31 -2.63
C GLU A 238 22.24 -21.71 -2.01
N GLY A 239 21.24 -22.20 -1.28
CA GLY A 239 21.32 -23.50 -0.61
C GLY A 239 22.07 -23.49 0.73
N TYR A 240 22.52 -22.33 1.23
CA TYR A 240 23.20 -22.19 2.52
C TYR A 240 22.46 -21.25 3.48
N LYS A 241 22.65 -21.46 4.79
CA LYS A 241 22.17 -20.53 5.82
C LYS A 241 22.95 -19.20 5.70
N PRO A 242 22.27 -18.04 5.69
CA PRO A 242 22.94 -16.74 5.76
C PRO A 242 23.87 -16.65 6.98
N ILE A 243 25.03 -16.01 6.81
CA ILE A 243 25.94 -15.70 7.93
C ILE A 243 26.06 -14.19 8.05
N THR A 244 25.68 -13.67 9.21
CA THR A 244 26.08 -12.33 9.66
C THR A 244 27.13 -12.53 10.74
N THR A 245 28.31 -11.95 10.56
CA THR A 245 29.42 -12.10 11.50
C THR A 245 30.34 -10.88 11.48
N GLN A 246 31.32 -10.86 12.37
CA GLN A 246 32.39 -9.87 12.38
C GLN A 246 33.67 -10.54 12.87
N ILE A 247 34.81 -10.02 12.45
CA ILE A 247 36.14 -10.47 12.89
C ILE A 247 36.80 -9.39 13.73
N PHE A 248 37.59 -9.79 14.72
CA PHE A 248 38.21 -8.88 15.68
C PHE A 248 39.74 -8.96 15.62
N ASP A 249 40.43 -7.82 15.58
CA ASP A 249 41.90 -7.82 15.64
C ASP A 249 42.38 -8.28 17.03
N LYS A 250 43.16 -9.36 17.07
CA LYS A 250 43.78 -9.95 18.27
C LYS A 250 44.63 -8.97 19.08
N THR A 251 45.08 -7.88 18.47
CA THR A 251 45.86 -6.83 19.13
C THR A 251 45.02 -5.65 19.63
N SER A 252 43.70 -5.70 19.41
CA SER A 252 42.77 -4.67 19.88
C SER A 252 42.75 -4.60 21.40
N LYS A 253 42.73 -3.37 21.94
CA LYS A 253 42.74 -3.12 23.38
C LYS A 253 41.49 -3.66 24.10
N TYR A 254 40.32 -3.62 23.45
CA TYR A 254 39.02 -3.85 24.09
C TYR A 254 38.41 -5.22 23.79
N LEU A 255 39.24 -6.26 23.65
CA LEU A 255 38.75 -7.62 23.33
C LEU A 255 38.02 -8.25 24.51
N ASP A 256 38.53 -8.05 25.72
CA ASP A 256 37.99 -8.68 26.93
C ASP A 256 36.80 -7.90 27.54
N ASP A 257 36.54 -6.68 27.06
CA ASP A 257 35.58 -5.73 27.64
C ASP A 257 34.71 -4.99 26.60
N ASP A 258 34.46 -5.59 25.43
CA ASP A 258 33.57 -5.03 24.38
C ASP A 258 32.24 -4.51 24.98
N SER A 259 31.90 -3.25 24.69
CA SER A 259 30.70 -2.58 25.23
C SER A 259 29.38 -3.28 24.85
N VAL A 260 29.38 -4.12 23.81
CA VAL A 260 28.23 -4.89 23.34
C VAL A 260 28.41 -6.41 23.39
N PHE A 261 29.49 -6.88 24.02
CA PHE A 261 29.75 -8.31 24.28
C PHE A 261 29.85 -9.21 23.04
N ALA A 262 30.19 -8.68 21.87
CA ALA A 262 30.07 -9.42 20.63
C ALA A 262 31.33 -10.23 20.25
N VAL A 263 32.39 -10.13 21.04
CA VAL A 263 33.65 -10.88 20.85
C VAL A 263 33.44 -12.35 21.14
N LYS A 264 33.90 -13.20 20.21
CA LYS A 264 33.96 -14.66 20.38
C LYS A 264 35.36 -15.12 19.97
N ASP A 265 35.95 -16.05 20.72
CA ASP A 265 37.34 -16.49 20.50
C ASP A 265 37.62 -16.93 19.06
N SER A 266 36.66 -17.61 18.41
CA SER A 266 36.83 -18.08 17.03
C SER A 266 36.79 -16.98 15.98
N LEU A 267 36.34 -15.78 16.34
CA LEU A 267 36.26 -14.60 15.49
C LEU A 267 37.43 -13.63 15.71
N VAL A 268 38.31 -13.93 16.66
CA VAL A 268 39.56 -13.18 16.89
C VAL A 268 40.60 -13.61 15.86
N VAL A 269 41.09 -12.65 15.08
CA VAL A 269 42.00 -12.86 13.94
C VAL A 269 43.30 -12.08 14.12
N GLU A 270 44.36 -12.53 13.47
CA GLU A 270 45.68 -11.89 13.53
C GLU A 270 46.06 -11.33 12.16
N PHE A 271 46.25 -10.00 12.08
CA PHE A 271 46.73 -9.33 10.88
C PHE A 271 48.26 -9.44 10.76
N LEU A 272 48.72 -10.28 9.84
CA LEU A 272 50.14 -10.58 9.64
C LEU A 272 50.80 -9.55 8.70
N PRO A 273 52.13 -9.33 8.78
CA PRO A 273 52.85 -8.55 7.78
C PRO A 273 52.69 -9.12 6.37
N ARG A 274 52.62 -8.23 5.38
CA ARG A 274 52.60 -8.58 3.96
C ARG A 274 53.77 -7.90 3.26
N ASP A 275 54.76 -8.70 2.87
CA ASP A 275 55.93 -8.22 2.13
C ASP A 275 55.66 -8.29 0.62
N GLY A 276 56.08 -7.26 -0.13
CA GLY A 276 56.03 -7.25 -1.59
C GLY A 276 54.73 -6.76 -2.23
N ASP A 277 53.79 -6.22 -1.44
CA ASP A 277 52.58 -5.56 -1.93
C ASP A 277 52.65 -4.05 -1.66
N GLU A 278 52.64 -3.24 -2.73
CA GLU A 278 52.73 -1.78 -2.60
C GLU A 278 51.47 -1.16 -1.95
N LYS A 279 50.33 -1.87 -1.95
CA LYS A 279 49.04 -1.35 -1.48
C LYS A 279 48.73 -1.69 -0.02
N ALA A 280 49.24 -2.82 0.49
CA ALA A 280 48.90 -3.30 1.84
C ALA A 280 50.14 -3.76 2.60
N LYS A 281 50.30 -3.25 3.82
CA LYS A 281 51.37 -3.68 4.75
C LYS A 281 50.97 -4.89 5.59
N LYS A 282 49.67 -5.19 5.63
CA LYS A 282 49.07 -6.27 6.41
C LYS A 282 48.27 -7.20 5.53
N GLN A 283 48.11 -8.44 5.98
CA GLN A 283 47.23 -9.42 5.36
C GLN A 283 46.49 -10.24 6.40
N LEU A 284 45.33 -10.73 5.99
CA LEU A 284 44.53 -11.66 6.75
C LEU A 284 43.97 -12.74 5.83
N ASN A 285 44.24 -14.00 6.16
CA ASN A 285 43.56 -15.14 5.57
C ASN A 285 42.36 -15.53 6.46
N TYR A 286 41.14 -15.40 5.95
CA TYR A 286 39.91 -15.71 6.68
C TYR A 286 39.00 -16.61 5.84
N ASN A 287 38.86 -17.88 6.26
CA ASN A 287 37.97 -18.83 5.60
C ASN A 287 36.58 -18.82 6.23
N ILE A 288 35.55 -18.86 5.39
CA ILE A 288 34.15 -18.80 5.84
C ILE A 288 33.49 -20.15 5.56
N HIS A 289 33.00 -20.79 6.62
CA HIS A 289 32.34 -22.09 6.55
C HIS A 289 30.82 -21.92 6.62
N MET A 290 30.14 -22.15 5.50
CA MET A 290 28.69 -22.02 5.39
C MET A 290 27.96 -23.33 5.67
N ALA A 291 27.00 -23.30 6.60
CA ALA A 291 26.13 -24.44 6.85
C ALA A 291 25.11 -24.60 5.71
N PRO A 292 25.01 -25.77 5.06
CA PRO A 292 23.97 -26.00 4.05
C PRO A 292 22.58 -25.93 4.70
N LEU A 293 21.60 -25.45 3.95
CA LEU A 293 20.19 -25.61 4.28
C LEU A 293 19.87 -27.10 4.15
N SER A 294 19.71 -27.81 5.27
CA SER A 294 19.35 -29.22 5.25
C SER A 294 18.10 -29.43 4.38
N SER A 295 18.16 -30.33 3.41
CA SER A 295 17.02 -30.75 2.58
C SER A 295 15.96 -31.55 3.35
N LYS A 296 15.99 -31.48 4.68
CA LYS A 296 14.94 -31.90 5.60
C LYS A 296 14.75 -30.76 6.59
N GLY A 297 13.54 -30.21 6.58
CA GLY A 297 13.10 -29.31 7.63
C GLY A 297 13.16 -30.03 8.96
N GLU A 298 13.87 -29.46 9.93
CA GLU A 298 13.65 -29.76 11.34
C GLU A 298 12.35 -29.06 11.79
N SER A 299 11.25 -29.60 11.28
CA SER A 299 10.16 -30.05 12.13
C SER A 299 10.11 -31.55 11.89
N GLY A 300 10.73 -32.34 12.77
CA GLY A 300 10.77 -33.78 12.63
C GLY A 300 9.38 -34.40 12.74
N ASP A 301 8.67 -34.53 11.61
CA ASP A 301 7.37 -35.20 11.48
C ASP A 301 7.09 -35.68 10.04
N GLY A 302 8.14 -36.00 9.27
CA GLY A 302 7.98 -36.58 7.93
C GLY A 302 7.83 -38.10 7.98
N CYS A 303 6.66 -38.62 7.59
CA CYS A 303 6.41 -40.05 7.36
C CYS A 303 7.24 -40.54 6.16
N ASP A 304 8.03 -41.61 6.34
CA ASP A 304 8.90 -42.18 5.29
C ASP A 304 8.15 -43.07 4.30
N GLY A 305 6.88 -43.37 4.57
CA GLY A 305 6.05 -44.21 3.72
C GLY A 305 6.52 -45.66 3.64
N GLN A 306 7.35 -46.13 4.58
CA GLN A 306 7.87 -47.51 4.59
C GLN A 306 7.65 -48.23 5.92
N GLN A 307 7.57 -47.53 7.05
CA GLN A 307 7.25 -48.10 8.36
C GLN A 307 6.37 -47.15 9.20
N PRO A 308 5.59 -47.65 10.19
CA PRO A 308 4.71 -46.79 10.98
C PRO A 308 5.53 -45.72 11.70
N CYS A 309 5.32 -44.46 11.33
CA CYS A 309 6.11 -43.35 11.85
C CYS A 309 5.87 -43.13 13.35
N LEU A 310 6.78 -42.39 14.01
CA LEU A 310 6.68 -42.10 15.43
C LEU A 310 5.37 -41.40 15.83
N LEU A 311 4.73 -40.67 14.92
CA LEU A 311 3.42 -40.05 15.14
C LEU A 311 2.29 -41.09 15.20
N CYS A 312 2.30 -42.09 14.33
CA CYS A 312 1.34 -43.21 14.34
C CYS A 312 1.53 -44.10 15.56
N LYS A 313 2.78 -44.33 15.97
CA LYS A 313 3.13 -45.05 17.20
C LYS A 313 2.66 -44.31 18.46
N ARG A 314 2.90 -43.00 18.54
CA ARG A 314 2.51 -42.16 19.70
C ARG A 314 0.99 -41.99 19.82
N ARG A 315 0.25 -42.15 18.72
CA ARG A 315 -1.23 -42.12 18.68
C ARG A 315 -1.88 -43.50 18.83
N GLY A 316 -1.10 -44.57 19.03
CA GLY A 316 -1.61 -45.93 19.23
C GLY A 316 -2.29 -46.55 17.99
N ARG A 317 -1.99 -46.06 16.78
CA ARG A 317 -2.63 -46.46 15.51
C ARG A 317 -1.68 -47.17 14.56
N GLU A 318 -0.80 -47.98 15.11
CA GLU A 318 0.16 -48.82 14.38
C GLU A 318 -0.49 -49.79 13.38
N PRO A 319 -1.66 -50.42 13.65
CA PRO A 319 -2.29 -51.37 12.74
C PRO A 319 -2.96 -50.72 11.51
N GLU A 320 -3.19 -49.41 11.54
CA GLU A 320 -3.96 -48.66 10.53
C GLU A 320 -3.06 -47.94 9.51
N CYS A 321 -1.74 -48.12 9.60
CA CYS A 321 -0.76 -47.43 8.77
C CYS A 321 -0.43 -48.25 7.51
N VAL A 322 -0.74 -47.70 6.32
CA VAL A 322 -0.60 -48.37 5.00
C VAL A 322 0.38 -47.60 4.10
N PHE A 323 1.26 -48.32 3.40
CA PHE A 323 2.34 -47.78 2.55
C PHE A 323 2.08 -48.02 1.06
N SER A 324 2.39 -47.04 0.19
CA SER A 324 2.29 -47.14 -1.27
C SER A 324 3.57 -46.66 -1.97
N ASP A 325 3.95 -47.30 -3.08
CA ASP A 325 5.21 -47.05 -3.80
C ASP A 325 5.06 -46.14 -5.03
N VAL A 326 6.16 -45.40 -5.35
CA VAL A 326 6.60 -44.83 -6.65
C VAL A 326 6.47 -43.30 -6.86
N PHE A 327 7.62 -42.58 -7.03
CA PHE A 327 8.05 -41.89 -8.28
C PHE A 327 9.41 -41.13 -8.23
N SER A 328 10.07 -41.07 -9.40
CA SER A 328 11.50 -40.80 -9.71
C SER A 328 11.87 -39.39 -10.23
N LYS A 329 13.19 -39.07 -10.13
CA LYS A 329 13.97 -37.89 -10.59
C LYS A 329 14.03 -37.63 -12.13
N ARG A 330 14.36 -36.38 -12.52
CA ARG A 330 15.11 -35.90 -13.74
C ARG A 330 15.51 -34.41 -13.53
N GLY A 331 16.62 -33.80 -13.96
CA GLY A 331 17.80 -34.13 -14.79
C GLY A 331 18.28 -32.87 -15.54
N SER A 332 19.56 -32.47 -15.43
CA SER A 332 20.20 -31.22 -15.93
C SER A 332 20.67 -31.27 -17.39
N HIS A 333 20.82 -30.11 -18.05
CA HIS A 333 21.67 -29.95 -19.26
C HIS A 333 22.49 -28.65 -19.25
N SER A 334 23.69 -28.75 -19.82
CA SER A 334 24.82 -27.81 -19.82
C SER A 334 25.34 -27.57 -21.25
N GLY A 335 26.04 -26.45 -21.45
CA GLY A 335 26.96 -26.17 -22.58
C GLY A 335 26.47 -25.04 -23.48
N GLN A 336 27.29 -24.19 -24.09
CA GLN A 336 28.72 -23.89 -24.13
C GLN A 336 28.83 -22.81 -25.22
N ASP A 337 29.61 -21.73 -25.09
CA ASP A 337 30.46 -21.25 -26.21
C ASP A 337 31.40 -20.06 -25.90
N SER A 338 32.25 -19.81 -26.89
CA SER A 338 33.66 -19.43 -26.94
C SER A 338 34.03 -17.94 -27.08
N SER A 339 35.34 -17.70 -27.03
CA SER A 339 36.14 -16.47 -26.91
C SER A 339 36.28 -15.57 -28.15
N SER A 340 36.39 -14.23 -27.97
CA SER A 340 37.47 -13.38 -28.54
C SER A 340 37.43 -11.90 -28.06
N THR A 341 38.62 -11.29 -28.08
CA THR A 341 39.16 -10.05 -27.46
C THR A 341 38.65 -8.67 -27.96
N PRO A 342 38.97 -7.56 -27.26
CA PRO A 342 38.21 -6.30 -27.23
C PRO A 342 38.76 -5.15 -28.09
N GLN A 343 37.89 -4.24 -28.54
CA GLN A 343 38.22 -2.86 -28.96
C GLN A 343 37.02 -1.89 -28.83
N PRO A 344 37.25 -0.56 -28.82
CA PRO A 344 36.75 0.32 -27.76
C PRO A 344 35.45 1.09 -28.07
N ILE A 345 34.87 1.56 -26.98
CA ILE A 345 33.68 2.40 -26.81
C ILE A 345 33.58 3.49 -27.88
N THR A 346 32.55 3.41 -28.72
CA THR A 346 31.68 4.52 -29.10
C THR A 346 30.48 3.99 -29.87
N GLN A 347 29.30 4.51 -29.55
CA GLN A 347 27.98 4.21 -30.16
C GLN A 347 27.28 2.94 -29.64
N LEU A 348 26.32 3.15 -28.74
CA LEU A 348 25.13 2.30 -28.60
C LEU A 348 23.95 3.22 -28.25
N LYS A 349 23.35 3.77 -29.30
CA LYS A 349 21.90 3.96 -29.38
C LYS A 349 21.33 2.62 -29.86
N ASP A 350 20.18 2.30 -29.30
CA ASP A 350 19.20 1.30 -29.74
C ASP A 350 19.56 -0.18 -29.49
N GLY A 351 18.72 -0.82 -28.68
CA GLY A 351 18.68 -2.28 -28.49
C GLY A 351 18.74 -2.74 -27.04
N LEU A 352 17.86 -2.27 -26.15
CA LEU A 352 17.65 -2.87 -24.84
C LEU A 352 16.27 -3.53 -24.79
N ASN A 353 16.27 -4.83 -24.50
CA ASN A 353 15.09 -5.67 -24.29
C ASN A 353 14.16 -5.07 -23.22
N GLU A 354 13.02 -4.51 -23.65
CA GLU A 354 12.00 -3.91 -22.79
C GLU A 354 11.35 -4.89 -21.79
N SER A 355 11.50 -6.21 -22.00
CA SER A 355 10.82 -7.24 -21.20
C SER A 355 11.45 -7.54 -19.84
N ASN A 356 12.77 -7.38 -19.68
CA ASN A 356 13.46 -7.68 -18.41
C ASN A 356 13.37 -6.54 -17.40
N ASP A 357 13.31 -5.29 -17.87
CA ASP A 357 13.15 -4.11 -17.02
C ASP A 357 11.72 -4.00 -16.46
N GLU A 358 10.68 -4.40 -17.21
CA GLU A 358 9.30 -4.44 -16.70
C GLU A 358 9.14 -5.42 -15.52
N ILE A 359 9.78 -6.59 -15.57
CA ILE A 359 9.71 -7.61 -14.51
C ILE A 359 10.49 -7.17 -13.26
N ALA A 360 11.65 -6.54 -13.44
CA ALA A 360 12.44 -5.98 -12.35
C ALA A 360 11.72 -4.79 -11.66
N ILE A 361 11.10 -3.92 -12.46
CA ILE A 361 10.28 -2.81 -11.99
C ILE A 361 9.02 -3.34 -11.29
N GLU A 362 8.33 -4.36 -11.82
CA GLU A 362 7.15 -4.93 -11.18
C GLU A 362 7.49 -5.60 -9.84
N SER A 363 8.64 -6.27 -9.72
CA SER A 363 9.14 -6.82 -8.45
C SER A 363 9.57 -5.74 -7.43
N LEU A 364 10.11 -4.60 -7.88
CA LEU A 364 10.43 -3.45 -7.01
C LEU A 364 9.19 -2.67 -6.59
N LEU A 365 8.18 -2.58 -7.47
CA LEU A 365 7.00 -1.76 -7.25
C LEU A 365 5.95 -2.47 -6.40
N THR A 366 5.85 -3.80 -6.44
CA THR A 366 4.92 -4.51 -5.57
C THR A 366 5.62 -5.05 -4.34
N LEU A 367 5.27 -4.53 -3.15
CA LEU A 367 5.76 -5.01 -1.84
C LEU A 367 5.33 -6.46 -1.53
N SER A 368 4.57 -7.10 -2.43
CA SER A 368 4.38 -8.54 -2.44
C SER A 368 5.64 -9.21 -3.00
N GLY A 369 6.59 -9.48 -2.12
CA GLY A 369 7.82 -10.20 -2.46
C GLY A 369 7.53 -11.50 -3.22
N THR A 370 8.24 -11.67 -4.33
CA THR A 370 8.49 -12.94 -5.02
C THR A 370 9.52 -13.82 -4.29
N ARG A 371 9.96 -13.43 -3.07
CA ARG A 371 10.37 -14.42 -2.08
C ARG A 371 9.10 -15.08 -1.56
N SER A 372 8.76 -16.21 -2.17
CA SER A 372 7.71 -17.16 -1.79
C SER A 372 6.84 -16.58 -0.69
N ALA A 373 5.67 -16.02 -1.05
CA ALA A 373 4.63 -15.75 -0.08
C ALA A 373 4.67 -16.91 0.92
N ALA A 374 5.04 -16.63 2.18
CA ALA A 374 4.91 -17.63 3.22
C ALA A 374 3.50 -18.17 3.00
N LYS A 375 3.38 -19.45 2.64
CA LYS A 375 2.08 -20.08 2.39
C LYS A 375 1.20 -19.52 3.48
N SER A 376 0.13 -18.79 3.12
CA SER A 376 -0.91 -18.42 4.08
C SER A 376 -1.05 -19.63 4.97
N PRO A 377 -0.85 -19.53 6.30
CA PRO A 377 -0.70 -20.69 7.15
C PRO A 377 -1.79 -21.66 6.71
N GLN A 378 -1.38 -22.80 6.16
CA GLN A 378 -2.27 -23.91 5.93
C GLN A 378 -2.58 -24.39 7.35
N TYR A 379 -3.42 -23.62 8.03
CA TYR A 379 -4.39 -24.19 8.94
C TYR A 379 -4.99 -25.34 8.14
N ASP A 380 -4.91 -26.54 8.68
CA ASP A 380 -6.04 -27.46 8.58
C ASP A 380 -7.25 -26.64 9.04
N ARG A 381 -7.86 -25.97 8.07
CA ARG A 381 -8.92 -25.00 8.27
C ARG A 381 -10.15 -25.87 8.37
N ASP A 382 -10.69 -25.95 9.57
CA ASP A 382 -12.07 -26.37 9.73
C ASP A 382 -12.91 -25.56 8.73
N PRO A 383 -13.76 -26.20 7.90
CA PRO A 383 -14.61 -25.50 6.93
C PRO A 383 -15.41 -24.36 7.56
N ASP A 384 -15.74 -24.49 8.85
CA ASP A 384 -16.47 -23.50 9.65
C ASP A 384 -15.69 -22.20 9.95
N ASP A 385 -14.34 -22.20 9.93
CA ASP A 385 -13.53 -21.02 10.28
C ASP A 385 -13.27 -20.10 9.07
N LEU A 386 -13.46 -20.62 7.85
CA LEU A 386 -13.45 -19.87 6.57
C LEU A 386 -14.70 -18.99 6.39
N ILE A 387 -15.76 -19.31 7.11
CA ILE A 387 -17.07 -18.65 7.00
C ILE A 387 -17.07 -17.25 7.66
N SER A 388 -16.18 -16.99 8.62
CA SER A 388 -16.27 -15.81 9.50
C SER A 388 -15.25 -14.70 9.25
N LYS A 389 -14.29 -14.86 8.32
CA LYS A 389 -13.21 -13.87 8.08
C LYS A 389 -12.77 -13.77 6.62
N ALA A 390 -12.49 -12.54 6.17
CA ALA A 390 -11.88 -12.26 4.88
C ALA A 390 -10.51 -11.57 5.05
N PRO A 391 -9.44 -12.06 4.38
CA PRO A 391 -8.14 -11.41 4.42
C PRO A 391 -8.14 -10.13 3.58
N VAL A 392 -7.45 -9.09 4.04
CA VAL A 392 -7.18 -7.92 3.19
C VAL A 392 -5.99 -8.25 2.28
N PRO A 393 -6.14 -8.16 0.95
CA PRO A 393 -5.05 -8.45 0.03
C PRO A 393 -3.88 -7.48 0.23
N LYS A 394 -2.65 -7.99 0.23
CA LYS A 394 -1.41 -7.19 0.33
C LYS A 394 -1.09 -6.57 -1.03
N LEU A 395 -1.63 -5.37 -1.27
CA LEU A 395 -1.59 -4.63 -2.54
C LEU A 395 -0.78 -3.33 -2.46
N ALA A 396 -0.30 -2.98 -1.28
CA ALA A 396 0.57 -1.84 -1.06
C ALA A 396 1.78 -1.86 -2.00
N ARG A 397 2.11 -0.70 -2.55
CA ARG A 397 3.10 -0.54 -3.62
C ARG A 397 3.68 0.84 -3.67
N LEU A 398 4.77 0.97 -4.43
CA LEU A 398 5.30 2.26 -4.84
C LEU A 398 4.73 2.64 -6.22
N LEU A 399 4.53 3.94 -6.44
CA LEU A 399 4.18 4.55 -7.73
C LEU A 399 5.07 5.75 -8.00
N ARG A 400 5.35 6.04 -9.28
CA ARG A 400 6.05 7.26 -9.66
C ARG A 400 5.10 8.46 -9.56
N ASP A 401 5.50 9.52 -8.89
CA ASP A 401 4.79 10.80 -8.91
C ASP A 401 5.01 11.53 -10.24
N GLY A 402 4.40 12.72 -10.40
CA GLY A 402 4.60 13.54 -11.60
C GLY A 402 6.07 13.91 -11.86
N ARG A 403 6.94 13.86 -10.85
CA ARG A 403 8.38 14.15 -10.94
C ARG A 403 9.24 12.89 -11.09
N GLY A 404 8.63 11.71 -11.21
CA GLY A 404 9.31 10.42 -11.36
C GLY A 404 9.80 9.77 -10.06
N LYS A 405 9.54 10.39 -8.88
CA LYS A 405 9.91 9.86 -7.56
C LYS A 405 8.98 8.76 -7.12
N PHE A 406 9.50 7.75 -6.41
CA PHE A 406 8.67 6.68 -5.86
C PHE A 406 7.95 7.13 -4.60
N ILE A 407 6.64 6.90 -4.58
CA ILE A 407 5.72 7.30 -3.52
C ILE A 407 4.89 6.11 -3.08
N PHE A 408 4.71 5.99 -1.77
CA PHE A 408 3.93 4.92 -1.15
C PHE A 408 2.42 5.10 -1.33
N VAL A 409 1.78 3.98 -1.66
CA VAL A 409 0.34 3.80 -1.77
C VAL A 409 -0.04 2.48 -1.06
N GLY A 410 -0.97 2.55 -0.10
CA GLY A 410 -1.32 1.41 0.76
C GLY A 410 -2.54 0.60 0.33
N ASP A 411 -2.88 -0.41 1.13
CA ASP A 411 -3.85 -1.47 0.80
C ASP A 411 -5.31 -0.96 0.60
N SER A 412 -5.74 0.11 1.29
CA SER A 412 -7.08 0.69 1.11
C SER A 412 -7.24 1.55 -0.14
N SER A 413 -6.13 1.99 -0.73
CA SER A 413 -6.12 2.94 -1.83
C SER A 413 -6.86 2.42 -3.06
N ASN A 414 -7.39 3.36 -3.85
CA ASN A 414 -8.03 3.02 -5.11
C ASN A 414 -7.03 2.42 -6.11
N LEU A 415 -5.79 2.92 -6.14
CA LEU A 415 -4.77 2.47 -7.07
C LEU A 415 -4.22 1.07 -6.72
N ALA A 416 -4.17 0.71 -5.44
CA ALA A 416 -3.87 -0.66 -5.01
C ALA A 416 -4.98 -1.63 -5.46
N PHE A 417 -6.25 -1.21 -5.35
CA PHE A 417 -7.36 -2.01 -5.86
C PHE A 417 -7.30 -2.18 -7.38
N VAL A 418 -7.02 -1.12 -8.15
CA VAL A 418 -6.81 -1.22 -9.62
C VAL A 418 -5.71 -2.24 -9.95
N GLN A 419 -4.62 -2.29 -9.18
CA GLN A 419 -3.57 -3.29 -9.41
C GLN A 419 -4.05 -4.72 -9.17
N ASN A 420 -4.93 -4.94 -8.18
CA ASN A 420 -5.57 -6.24 -7.99
C ASN A 420 -6.41 -6.60 -9.23
N ILE A 421 -7.26 -5.67 -9.68
CA ILE A 421 -8.09 -5.88 -10.88
C ILE A 421 -7.20 -6.22 -12.09
N ARG A 422 -6.11 -5.49 -12.33
CA ARG A 422 -5.16 -5.79 -13.42
C ARG A 422 -4.60 -7.22 -13.34
N ARG A 423 -4.17 -7.66 -12.16
CA ARG A 423 -3.65 -9.03 -11.97
C ARG A 423 -4.71 -10.09 -12.29
N LEU A 424 -5.95 -9.85 -11.87
CA LEU A 424 -7.08 -10.74 -12.12
C LEU A 424 -7.45 -10.76 -13.61
N VAL A 425 -7.58 -9.59 -14.24
CA VAL A 425 -7.86 -9.44 -15.67
C VAL A 425 -6.79 -10.16 -16.51
N LYS A 426 -5.51 -9.99 -16.17
CA LYS A 426 -4.40 -10.69 -16.86
C LYS A 426 -4.51 -12.21 -16.75
N ALA A 427 -4.94 -12.72 -15.59
CA ALA A 427 -5.12 -14.16 -15.38
C ALA A 427 -6.32 -14.72 -16.16
N GLU A 428 -7.41 -13.96 -16.28
CA GLU A 428 -8.66 -14.42 -16.88
C GLU A 428 -8.71 -14.23 -18.41
N ILE A 429 -8.37 -13.04 -18.91
CA ILE A 429 -8.50 -12.72 -20.34
C ILE A 429 -7.17 -12.55 -21.07
N GLY A 430 -6.05 -12.43 -20.35
CA GLY A 430 -4.72 -12.19 -20.90
C GLY A 430 -4.38 -10.70 -21.03
N GLU A 431 -3.46 -10.37 -21.95
CA GLU A 431 -3.05 -8.98 -22.19
C GLU A 431 -4.16 -8.16 -22.86
N CYS A 432 -4.43 -6.97 -22.31
CA CYS A 432 -5.40 -6.01 -22.83
C CYS A 432 -4.98 -4.57 -22.46
N GLN A 433 -5.75 -3.56 -22.88
CA GLN A 433 -5.45 -2.16 -22.58
C GLN A 433 -5.34 -1.87 -21.07
N MET A 434 -6.07 -2.60 -20.21
CA MET A 434 -5.99 -2.41 -18.76
C MET A 434 -4.68 -2.93 -18.16
N THR A 435 -4.18 -4.07 -18.65
CA THR A 435 -2.96 -4.74 -18.14
C THR A 435 -1.69 -4.12 -18.71
N SER A 436 -1.74 -3.70 -19.97
CA SER A 436 -0.63 -3.09 -20.72
C SER A 436 -0.57 -1.56 -20.62
N ASP A 437 -1.44 -0.94 -19.82
CA ASP A 437 -1.51 0.52 -19.62
C ASP A 437 -0.12 1.09 -19.26
N PRO A 438 0.46 1.99 -20.07
CA PRO A 438 1.82 2.51 -19.87
C PRO A 438 1.93 3.36 -18.59
N LEU A 439 0.81 3.92 -18.13
CA LEU A 439 0.73 4.74 -16.93
C LEU A 439 0.35 3.92 -15.67
N ARG A 440 0.37 2.58 -15.73
CA ARG A 440 0.02 1.68 -14.60
C ARG A 440 0.97 1.78 -13.39
N HIS A 441 2.16 2.36 -13.59
CA HIS A 441 3.17 2.58 -12.55
C HIS A 441 3.32 4.05 -12.16
N ALA A 442 2.47 4.94 -12.69
CA ALA A 442 2.46 6.37 -12.40
C ALA A 442 1.20 6.78 -11.62
N MET A 443 1.38 7.73 -10.71
CA MET A 443 0.30 8.42 -10.02
C MET A 443 -0.01 9.72 -10.78
N CYS A 444 -1.29 9.94 -11.07
CA CYS A 444 -1.73 11.19 -11.70
C CYS A 444 -1.53 12.35 -10.72
N GLU A 445 -0.60 13.25 -11.04
CA GLU A 445 -0.34 14.49 -10.29
C GLU A 445 0.02 15.64 -11.23
N VAL A 446 -0.46 16.84 -10.88
CA VAL A 446 -0.06 18.08 -11.54
C VAL A 446 1.23 18.60 -10.91
N ILE A 447 2.26 18.81 -11.71
CA ILE A 447 3.50 19.46 -11.27
C ILE A 447 3.29 20.98 -11.34
N PRO A 448 3.50 21.74 -10.24
CA PRO A 448 3.45 23.19 -10.29
C PRO A 448 4.49 23.74 -11.29
N PRO A 449 4.16 24.79 -12.08
CA PRO A 449 5.12 25.41 -12.97
C PRO A 449 6.32 25.97 -12.18
N GLN A 450 7.55 25.66 -12.61
CA GLN A 450 8.79 26.12 -11.94
C GLN A 450 9.12 27.61 -12.17
N LYS A 451 8.25 28.37 -12.84
CA LYS A 451 8.53 29.79 -13.12
C LYS A 451 8.39 30.59 -11.82
N VAL A 452 9.51 31.15 -11.36
CA VAL A 452 9.53 32.19 -10.33
C VAL A 452 8.73 33.39 -10.87
N PRO A 453 7.70 33.89 -10.15
CA PRO A 453 6.99 35.06 -10.59
C PRO A 453 7.96 36.24 -10.74
N THR A 454 7.88 36.97 -11.84
CA THR A 454 8.64 38.21 -12.04
C THR A 454 8.19 39.27 -11.03
N PRO A 455 9.04 40.23 -10.60
CA PRO A 455 8.65 41.32 -9.70
C PRO A 455 7.43 42.12 -10.16
N ALA A 456 7.21 42.24 -11.48
CA ALA A 456 6.01 42.84 -12.05
C ALA A 456 4.73 41.98 -11.85
N GLN A 457 4.87 40.66 -11.67
CA GLN A 457 3.79 39.76 -11.27
C GLN A 457 3.40 39.86 -9.79
N PHE A 458 4.12 40.68 -9.00
CA PHE A 458 3.74 41.03 -7.63
C PHE A 458 2.92 42.33 -7.56
N GLN A 459 2.79 43.10 -8.66
CA GLN A 459 1.88 44.25 -8.74
C GLN A 459 0.54 43.80 -9.36
N HIS A 460 -0.29 43.13 -8.57
CA HIS A 460 -1.57 42.62 -9.07
C HIS A 460 -2.73 42.97 -8.13
N PRO A 461 -3.67 43.81 -8.59
CA PRO A 461 -4.68 44.44 -7.73
C PRO A 461 -5.69 43.42 -7.21
N LYS A 462 -6.27 43.71 -6.04
CA LYS A 462 -7.43 42.99 -5.51
C LYS A 462 -8.52 42.87 -6.58
N PRO A 463 -9.27 41.75 -6.65
CA PRO A 463 -10.36 41.62 -7.61
C PRO A 463 -11.43 42.67 -7.36
N SER A 464 -12.25 42.91 -8.39
CA SER A 464 -13.44 43.74 -8.20
C SER A 464 -14.39 43.09 -7.18
N ALA A 465 -15.18 43.89 -6.46
CA ALA A 465 -16.13 43.35 -5.49
C ALA A 465 -17.14 42.36 -6.12
N ALA A 466 -17.53 42.58 -7.39
CA ALA A 466 -18.41 41.68 -8.13
C ALA A 466 -17.74 40.33 -8.43
N GLU A 467 -16.47 40.37 -8.85
CA GLU A 467 -15.68 39.15 -9.09
C GLU A 467 -15.43 38.38 -7.79
N ALA A 468 -15.07 39.07 -6.71
CA ALA A 468 -14.92 38.48 -5.39
C ALA A 468 -16.20 37.78 -4.90
N GLN A 469 -17.36 38.40 -5.12
CA GLN A 469 -18.67 37.83 -4.79
C GLN A 469 -18.97 36.54 -5.58
N ASP A 470 -18.61 36.50 -6.87
CA ASP A 470 -18.77 35.31 -7.69
C ASP A 470 -17.79 34.18 -7.30
N LEU A 471 -16.54 34.52 -7.00
CA LEU A 471 -15.54 33.53 -6.59
C LEU A 471 -15.86 32.91 -5.23
N ILE A 472 -16.29 33.71 -4.24
CA ILE A 472 -16.67 33.16 -2.93
C ILE A 472 -17.90 32.25 -3.02
N LYS A 473 -18.85 32.56 -3.92
CA LYS A 473 -19.99 31.67 -4.20
C LYS A 473 -19.52 30.29 -4.65
N HIS A 474 -18.57 30.22 -5.60
CA HIS A 474 -18.03 28.95 -6.08
C HIS A 474 -17.24 28.20 -5.01
N TYR A 475 -16.49 28.92 -4.15
CA TYR A 475 -15.85 28.32 -2.98
C TYR A 475 -16.87 27.68 -2.03
N LEU A 476 -17.93 28.41 -1.66
CA LEU A 476 -18.96 27.91 -0.73
C LEU A 476 -19.72 26.70 -1.29
N LEU A 477 -19.92 26.63 -2.62
CA LEU A 477 -20.51 25.48 -3.29
C LEU A 477 -19.55 24.27 -3.28
N ALA A 478 -18.29 24.46 -3.69
CA ALA A 478 -17.31 23.37 -3.79
C ALA A 478 -16.90 22.79 -2.44
N SER A 479 -16.84 23.63 -1.39
CA SER A 479 -16.47 23.23 -0.03
C SER A 479 -17.60 22.61 0.77
N SER A 480 -18.86 22.74 0.32
CA SER A 480 -20.04 22.29 1.06
C SER A 480 -19.98 20.80 1.41
N GLY A 481 -20.21 20.46 2.68
CA GLY A 481 -20.13 19.09 3.20
C GLY A 481 -18.71 18.50 3.24
N VAL A 482 -17.68 19.27 2.88
CA VAL A 482 -16.27 18.86 2.91
C VAL A 482 -15.49 19.65 3.96
N ILE A 483 -15.46 20.98 3.83
CA ILE A 483 -14.87 21.88 4.82
C ILE A 483 -15.87 22.98 5.18
N ASP A 484 -15.97 23.26 6.47
CA ASP A 484 -16.83 24.28 7.07
C ASP A 484 -15.96 25.09 8.02
N LEU A 485 -15.15 26.01 7.47
CA LEU A 485 -14.13 26.74 8.22
C LEU A 485 -14.63 28.08 8.77
N PHE A 486 -15.65 28.65 8.14
CA PHE A 486 -16.12 30.02 8.37
C PHE A 486 -17.64 30.06 8.37
N ASP A 487 -18.19 31.06 9.06
CA ASP A 487 -19.58 31.45 8.79
C ASP A 487 -19.67 32.09 7.40
N SER A 488 -20.67 31.69 6.61
CA SER A 488 -20.75 32.11 5.19
C SER A 488 -21.03 33.58 5.01
N ASP A 489 -21.78 34.19 5.93
CA ASP A 489 -22.13 35.60 5.82
C ASP A 489 -20.92 36.44 6.28
N ASP A 490 -20.30 36.07 7.41
CA ASP A 490 -19.09 36.73 7.93
C ASP A 490 -17.95 36.71 6.89
N ILE A 491 -17.66 35.57 6.26
CA ILE A 491 -16.54 35.49 5.30
C ILE A 491 -16.83 36.30 4.02
N THR A 492 -18.09 36.36 3.59
CA THR A 492 -18.49 37.14 2.43
C THR A 492 -18.33 38.63 2.70
N ASP A 493 -18.86 39.11 3.82
CA ASP A 493 -18.80 40.53 4.19
C ASP A 493 -17.37 41.00 4.44
N HIS A 494 -16.56 40.21 5.13
CA HIS A 494 -15.15 40.54 5.37
C HIS A 494 -14.34 40.55 4.08
N LEU A 495 -14.54 39.58 3.19
CA LEU A 495 -13.82 39.51 1.91
C LEU A 495 -14.21 40.70 1.02
N LEU A 496 -15.50 41.04 0.92
CA LEU A 496 -15.95 42.20 0.15
C LEU A 496 -15.43 43.52 0.72
N THR A 497 -15.38 43.66 2.05
CA THR A 497 -14.77 44.82 2.70
C THR A 497 -13.27 44.91 2.39
N TRP A 498 -12.57 43.77 2.48
CA TRP A 498 -11.15 43.67 2.15
C TRP A 498 -10.84 44.04 0.69
N THR A 499 -11.74 43.78 -0.28
CA THR A 499 -11.53 44.22 -1.69
C THR A 499 -11.48 45.74 -1.85
N ARG A 500 -12.13 46.49 -0.96
CA ARG A 500 -12.23 47.96 -1.03
C ARG A 500 -11.10 48.67 -0.28
N ASP A 501 -10.47 47.98 0.67
CA ASP A 501 -9.42 48.53 1.52
C ASP A 501 -8.04 48.37 0.86
N SER A 502 -7.39 49.47 0.50
CA SER A 502 -6.05 49.45 -0.10
C SER A 502 -4.93 49.20 0.91
N SER A 503 -5.19 49.33 2.22
CA SER A 503 -4.17 49.17 3.28
C SER A 503 -3.99 47.72 3.74
N ALA A 504 -4.98 46.85 3.49
CA ALA A 504 -5.03 45.50 4.01
C ALA A 504 -4.30 44.43 3.15
N GLU A 505 -3.40 44.79 2.22
CA GLU A 505 -2.71 43.81 1.36
C GLU A 505 -1.65 42.97 2.09
N THR A 506 -1.22 43.41 3.27
CA THR A 506 -0.19 42.74 4.09
C THR A 506 -0.75 42.12 5.37
N ASP A 507 -2.07 42.19 5.58
CA ASP A 507 -2.71 41.56 6.74
C ASP A 507 -2.70 40.03 6.62
N PHE A 508 -2.52 39.32 7.73
CA PHE A 508 -2.48 37.87 7.79
C PHE A 508 -3.79 37.24 7.27
N ASN A 509 -4.93 37.92 7.48
CA ASN A 509 -6.24 37.50 6.96
C ASN A 509 -6.29 37.46 5.43
N SER A 510 -5.43 38.24 4.76
CA SER A 510 -5.34 38.23 3.29
C SER A 510 -5.00 36.84 2.75
N SER A 511 -4.24 36.05 3.50
CA SER A 511 -3.95 34.65 3.14
C SER A 511 -5.24 33.86 2.91
N ILE A 512 -6.18 33.95 3.87
CA ILE A 512 -7.48 33.26 3.80
C ILE A 512 -8.27 33.73 2.58
N TYR A 513 -8.38 35.04 2.37
CA TYR A 513 -9.18 35.59 1.26
C TYR A 513 -8.62 35.17 -0.09
N TYR A 514 -7.31 35.23 -0.28
CA TYR A 514 -6.67 34.73 -1.50
C TYR A 514 -6.91 33.24 -1.70
N LEU A 515 -6.80 32.41 -0.66
CA LEU A 515 -7.03 30.97 -0.78
C LEU A 515 -8.50 30.62 -1.07
N VAL A 516 -9.45 31.33 -0.47
CA VAL A 516 -10.88 31.21 -0.77
C VAL A 516 -11.15 31.53 -2.24
N MET A 517 -10.62 32.66 -2.74
CA MET A 517 -10.76 33.03 -4.15
C MET A 517 -10.05 32.07 -5.09
N ALA A 518 -8.90 31.51 -4.69
CA ALA A 518 -8.18 30.51 -5.46
C ALA A 518 -9.03 29.25 -5.71
N ILE A 519 -9.68 28.75 -4.65
CA ILE A 519 -10.59 27.60 -4.75
C ILE A 519 -11.83 27.97 -5.60
N GLY A 520 -12.38 29.16 -5.40
CA GLY A 520 -13.49 29.67 -6.20
C GLY A 520 -13.16 29.70 -7.70
N ALA A 521 -12.01 30.27 -8.06
CA ALA A 521 -11.57 30.37 -9.45
C ALA A 521 -11.29 28.98 -10.05
N LEU A 522 -10.62 28.10 -9.30
CA LEU A 522 -10.30 26.75 -9.76
C LEU A 522 -11.55 25.90 -10.08
N THR A 523 -12.64 26.16 -9.37
CA THR A 523 -13.87 25.36 -9.45
C THR A 523 -14.95 26.00 -10.32
N ARG A 524 -14.80 27.29 -10.69
CA ARG A 524 -15.72 28.03 -11.56
C ARG A 524 -15.61 27.62 -13.02
N ASN A 525 -14.41 27.71 -13.61
CA ASN A 525 -14.22 27.46 -15.04
C ASN A 525 -12.79 26.96 -15.35
N SER A 526 -12.63 26.18 -16.42
CA SER A 526 -11.30 25.67 -16.84
C SER A 526 -10.37 26.74 -17.39
N THR A 527 -10.89 27.90 -17.79
CA THR A 527 -10.09 29.05 -18.26
C THR A 527 -9.38 29.79 -17.12
N ASP A 528 -9.84 29.62 -15.88
CA ASP A 528 -9.43 30.46 -14.76
C ASP A 528 -8.26 29.86 -13.97
N VAL A 529 -7.62 28.80 -14.50
CA VAL A 529 -6.55 28.06 -13.82
C VAL A 529 -5.36 28.96 -13.48
N ASP A 530 -4.97 29.87 -14.38
CA ASP A 530 -3.86 30.79 -14.12
C ASP A 530 -4.19 31.80 -13.02
N GLN A 531 -5.43 32.30 -13.00
CA GLN A 531 -5.93 33.18 -11.93
C GLN A 531 -6.00 32.43 -10.59
N ALA A 532 -6.49 31.20 -10.61
CA ALA A 532 -6.56 30.34 -9.44
C ALA A 532 -5.16 30.04 -8.87
N GLU A 533 -4.19 29.72 -9.73
CA GLU A 533 -2.79 29.49 -9.33
C GLU A 533 -2.17 30.75 -8.74
N PHE A 534 -2.44 31.91 -9.33
CA PHE A 534 -1.97 33.20 -8.80
C PHE A 534 -2.48 33.44 -7.37
N TYR A 535 -3.79 33.35 -7.15
CA TYR A 535 -4.37 33.54 -5.81
C TYR A 535 -3.85 32.50 -4.83
N PHE A 536 -3.69 31.25 -5.26
CA PHE A 536 -3.13 30.19 -4.42
C PHE A 536 -1.69 30.49 -3.99
N LEU A 537 -0.82 30.86 -4.93
CA LEU A 537 0.58 31.17 -4.64
C LEU A 537 0.70 32.32 -3.65
N ARG A 538 -0.10 33.39 -3.84
CA ARG A 538 -0.09 34.55 -2.95
C ARG A 538 -0.63 34.21 -1.56
N GLY A 539 -1.78 33.53 -1.49
CA GLY A 539 -2.36 33.11 -0.22
C GLY A 539 -1.44 32.18 0.56
N ARG A 540 -0.78 31.25 -0.13
CA ARG A 540 0.21 30.35 0.45
C ARG A 540 1.47 31.08 0.92
N GLU A 541 2.00 32.02 0.14
CA GLU A 541 3.17 32.82 0.52
C GLU A 541 2.93 33.57 1.83
N ILE A 542 1.82 34.31 1.92
CA ILE A 542 1.44 35.05 3.14
C ILE A 542 1.24 34.07 4.31
N GLY A 543 0.52 32.96 4.07
CA GLY A 543 0.24 31.97 5.11
C GLY A 543 1.50 31.30 5.66
N VAL A 544 2.42 30.87 4.79
CA VAL A 544 3.67 30.25 5.22
C VAL A 544 4.56 31.27 5.93
N ALA A 545 4.71 32.48 5.39
CA ALA A 545 5.55 33.50 6.02
C ALA A 545 5.02 33.95 7.40
N SER A 546 3.70 33.97 7.59
CA SER A 546 3.08 34.49 8.82
C SER A 546 2.91 33.44 9.92
N PHE A 547 2.90 32.14 9.60
CA PHE A 547 2.45 31.09 10.53
C PHE A 547 3.43 29.92 10.71
N LEU A 548 4.72 30.11 10.41
CA LEU A 548 5.74 29.06 10.57
C LEU A 548 6.03 28.70 12.04
N GLU A 549 5.86 29.65 12.98
CA GLU A 549 6.30 29.49 14.37
C GLU A 549 5.16 29.54 15.39
N ASP A 550 4.02 30.18 15.07
CA ASP A 550 2.91 30.39 16.00
C ASP A 550 1.63 29.66 15.57
N PRO A 551 1.27 28.51 16.19
CA PRO A 551 0.04 27.81 15.85
C PRO A 551 -1.18 28.62 16.30
N SER A 552 -2.10 28.88 15.37
CA SER A 552 -3.38 29.55 15.63
C SER A 552 -4.53 28.88 14.86
N VAL A 553 -5.78 29.17 15.23
CA VAL A 553 -6.96 28.68 14.48
C VAL A 553 -6.88 29.14 13.01
N LEU A 554 -6.40 30.36 12.78
CA LEU A 554 -6.18 30.94 11.45
C LEU A 554 -5.10 30.19 10.66
N THR A 555 -4.00 29.80 11.33
CA THR A 555 -2.96 28.95 10.72
C THR A 555 -3.59 27.66 10.20
N ILE A 556 -4.40 27.01 11.02
CA ILE A 556 -5.05 25.75 10.67
C ILE A 556 -6.04 25.97 9.51
N GLN A 557 -6.84 27.04 9.54
CA GLN A 557 -7.75 27.38 8.44
C GLN A 557 -6.99 27.61 7.12
N ALA A 558 -5.87 28.35 7.14
CA ALA A 558 -5.06 28.61 5.96
C ALA A 558 -4.48 27.33 5.37
N TYR A 559 -3.84 26.48 6.19
CA TYR A 559 -3.32 25.19 5.72
C TYR A 559 -4.44 24.24 5.26
N THR A 560 -5.63 24.28 5.88
CA THR A 560 -6.78 23.48 5.43
C THR A 560 -7.25 23.92 4.03
N LEU A 561 -7.32 25.23 3.77
CA LEU A 561 -7.64 25.76 2.43
C LEU A 561 -6.55 25.42 1.40
N ILE A 562 -5.27 25.51 1.79
CA ILE A 562 -4.15 25.09 0.94
C ILE A 562 -4.30 23.62 0.56
N THR A 563 -4.57 22.74 1.53
CA THR A 563 -4.78 21.31 1.28
C THR A 563 -5.98 21.08 0.35
N PHE A 564 -7.12 21.76 0.59
CA PHE A 564 -8.31 21.63 -0.26
C PHE A 564 -8.01 22.04 -1.71
N TYR A 565 -7.37 23.20 -1.91
CA TYR A 565 -6.97 23.66 -3.24
C TYR A 565 -6.05 22.63 -3.92
N MET A 566 -5.05 22.13 -3.20
CA MET A 566 -4.10 21.16 -3.76
C MET A 566 -4.78 19.85 -4.14
N LEU A 567 -5.79 19.39 -3.41
CA LEU A 567 -6.59 18.22 -3.80
C LEU A 567 -7.40 18.47 -5.07
N ALA A 568 -8.09 19.61 -5.17
CA ALA A 568 -8.84 20.00 -6.37
C ALA A 568 -7.93 20.24 -7.60
N ALA A 569 -6.68 20.63 -7.36
CA ALA A 569 -5.64 20.80 -8.37
C ALA A 569 -4.85 19.50 -8.67
N VAL A 570 -5.22 18.36 -8.07
CA VAL A 570 -4.57 17.04 -8.26
C VAL A 570 -3.08 17.05 -7.85
N ARG A 571 -2.75 17.69 -6.72
CA ARG A 571 -1.42 17.78 -6.10
C ARG A 571 -1.39 17.04 -4.76
N ARG A 572 -1.74 15.76 -4.78
CA ARG A 572 -2.11 14.95 -3.60
C ARG A 572 -0.97 14.77 -2.59
N ASN A 573 0.26 14.56 -3.07
CA ASN A 573 1.42 14.37 -2.20
C ASN A 573 1.74 15.63 -1.39
N GLY A 574 1.75 16.80 -2.05
CA GLY A 574 1.96 18.06 -1.36
C GLY A 574 0.80 18.40 -0.41
N ALA A 575 -0.44 18.09 -0.80
CA ALA A 575 -1.62 18.26 0.05
C ALA A 575 -1.51 17.44 1.35
N PHE A 576 -1.07 16.18 1.26
CA PHE A 576 -0.86 15.29 2.39
C PHE A 576 0.19 15.85 3.36
N MET A 577 1.32 16.35 2.85
CA MET A 577 2.39 16.92 3.67
C MET A 577 1.93 18.19 4.42
N LEU A 578 1.24 19.09 3.74
CA LEU A 578 0.79 20.36 4.33
C LEU A 578 -0.38 20.19 5.29
N LEU A 579 -1.26 19.20 5.06
CA LEU A 579 -2.28 18.83 6.05
C LEU A 579 -1.62 18.42 7.37
N GLY A 580 -0.50 17.69 7.32
CA GLY A 580 0.23 17.27 8.53
C GLY A 580 0.71 18.44 9.40
N ILE A 581 0.94 19.62 8.83
CA ILE A 581 1.23 20.84 9.60
C ILE A 581 -0.03 21.33 10.33
N ALA A 582 -1.15 21.42 9.60
CA ALA A 582 -2.44 21.83 10.16
C ALA A 582 -2.91 20.91 11.30
N VAL A 583 -2.73 19.60 11.14
CA VAL A 583 -3.07 18.59 12.15
C VAL A 583 -2.21 18.75 13.41
N ARG A 584 -0.88 18.94 13.26
CA ARG A 584 0.01 19.19 14.41
C ARG A 584 -0.34 20.47 15.14
N ALA A 585 -0.66 21.55 14.42
CA ALA A 585 -1.14 22.79 15.02
C ALA A 585 -2.49 22.59 15.75
N ALA A 586 -3.41 21.80 15.19
CA ALA A 586 -4.69 21.48 15.84
C ALA A 586 -4.51 20.67 17.13
N TYR A 587 -3.56 19.73 17.16
CA TYR A 587 -3.20 19.02 18.38
C TYR A 587 -2.59 19.95 19.42
N ALA A 588 -1.64 20.81 19.02
CA ALA A 588 -1.01 21.78 19.91
C ALA A 588 -2.02 22.75 20.56
N LEU A 589 -3.06 23.15 19.82
CA LEU A 589 -4.13 24.02 20.33
C LEU A 589 -5.27 23.28 21.04
N GLY A 590 -5.22 21.96 21.11
CA GLY A 590 -6.24 21.14 21.78
C GLY A 590 -7.57 21.01 21.04
N LEU A 591 -7.65 21.34 19.74
CA LEU A 591 -8.92 21.31 18.96
C LEU A 591 -9.56 19.92 18.91
N HIS A 592 -8.74 18.87 18.98
CA HIS A 592 -9.16 17.48 19.03
C HIS A 592 -9.98 17.13 20.27
N ARG A 593 -9.90 17.89 21.37
CA ARG A 593 -10.66 17.62 22.61
C ARG A 593 -11.83 18.59 22.80
N SER A 594 -13.04 18.05 22.99
CA SER A 594 -14.24 18.88 23.16
C SER A 594 -14.29 19.62 24.50
N ASP A 595 -13.72 19.04 25.56
CA ASP A 595 -13.62 19.67 26.87
C ASP A 595 -12.75 20.93 26.85
N ILE A 596 -11.65 20.93 26.09
CA ILE A 596 -10.82 22.12 25.86
C ILE A 596 -11.59 23.18 25.06
N SER A 597 -12.27 22.79 23.98
CA SER A 597 -13.10 23.73 23.21
C SER A 597 -14.20 24.38 24.06
N ASN A 598 -14.75 23.66 25.05
CA ASN A 598 -15.77 24.17 25.98
C ASN A 598 -15.26 25.25 26.95
N LEU A 599 -13.94 25.43 27.09
CA LEU A 599 -13.37 26.50 27.92
C LEU A 599 -13.46 27.88 27.25
N PHE A 600 -13.75 27.94 25.95
CA PHE A 600 -13.80 29.17 25.17
C PHE A 600 -15.23 29.69 24.99
N GLU A 601 -15.36 30.98 24.66
CA GLU A 601 -16.65 31.60 24.37
C GLU A 601 -17.36 30.90 23.18
N PRO A 602 -18.70 30.94 23.10
CA PRO A 602 -19.46 30.17 22.12
C PRO A 602 -19.00 30.35 20.66
N ARG A 603 -18.63 31.57 20.26
CA ARG A 603 -18.17 31.87 18.90
C ARG A 603 -16.83 31.18 18.59
N GLU A 604 -15.86 31.28 19.50
CA GLU A 604 -14.55 30.64 19.33
C GLU A 604 -14.64 29.12 19.43
N ARG A 605 -15.45 28.61 20.37
CA ARG A 605 -15.73 27.17 20.48
C ARG A 605 -16.25 26.59 19.17
N LEU A 606 -17.25 27.23 18.56
CA LEU A 606 -17.82 26.79 17.29
C LEU A 606 -16.77 26.81 16.16
N ALA A 607 -15.94 27.86 16.09
CA ALA A 607 -14.85 27.93 15.11
C ALA A 607 -13.85 26.78 15.28
N ARG A 608 -13.45 26.46 16.53
CA ARG A 608 -12.54 25.34 16.85
C ARG A 608 -13.12 24.00 16.41
N GLU A 609 -14.41 23.77 16.67
CA GLU A 609 -15.11 22.52 16.29
C GLU A 609 -15.26 22.38 14.76
N ARG A 610 -15.63 23.47 14.09
CA ARG A 610 -15.70 23.59 12.62
C ARG A 610 -14.38 23.25 11.93
N VAL A 611 -13.28 23.81 12.45
CA VAL A 611 -11.92 23.56 11.93
C VAL A 611 -11.49 22.11 12.15
N TRP A 612 -11.71 21.56 13.35
CA TRP A 612 -11.40 20.16 13.64
C TRP A 612 -12.15 19.21 12.70
N LYS A 613 -13.47 19.41 12.56
CA LYS A 613 -14.32 18.64 11.64
C LYS A 613 -13.80 18.67 10.21
N SER A 614 -13.46 19.86 9.71
CA SER A 614 -12.93 20.05 8.35
C SER A 614 -11.60 19.32 8.12
N LEU A 615 -10.69 19.38 9.11
CA LEU A 615 -9.42 18.65 9.05
C LEU A 615 -9.64 17.13 8.96
N ARG A 616 -10.55 16.60 9.79
CA ARG A 616 -10.87 15.16 9.83
C ARG A 616 -11.36 14.65 8.48
N VAL A 617 -12.26 15.40 7.84
CA VAL A 617 -12.80 15.04 6.52
C VAL A 617 -11.69 14.93 5.47
N LEU A 618 -10.78 15.92 5.40
CA LEU A 618 -9.67 15.89 4.44
C LEU A 618 -8.64 14.79 4.75
N ASP A 619 -8.31 14.60 6.03
CA ASP A 619 -7.37 13.56 6.49
C ASP A 619 -7.85 12.16 6.11
N LEU A 620 -9.10 11.83 6.44
CA LEU A 620 -9.66 10.51 6.18
C LEU A 620 -9.88 10.26 4.69
N TYR A 621 -10.27 11.29 3.92
CA TYR A 621 -10.32 11.20 2.47
C TYR A 621 -8.95 10.85 1.87
N MET A 622 -7.89 11.56 2.27
CA MET A 622 -6.55 11.27 1.75
C MET A 622 -6.03 9.92 2.22
N SER A 623 -6.27 9.56 3.47
CA SER A 623 -5.88 8.28 4.05
C SER A 623 -6.57 7.11 3.36
N GLY A 624 -7.87 7.22 3.08
CA GLY A 624 -8.64 6.23 2.34
C GLY A 624 -8.25 6.14 0.86
N SER A 625 -8.03 7.28 0.19
CA SER A 625 -7.73 7.30 -1.26
C SER A 625 -6.29 6.92 -1.59
N LEU A 626 -5.32 7.26 -0.72
CA LEU A 626 -3.89 6.95 -0.89
C LEU A 626 -3.43 5.72 -0.10
N GLY A 627 -4.25 5.23 0.82
CA GLY A 627 -3.91 4.10 1.69
C GLY A 627 -2.85 4.42 2.74
N ARG A 628 -2.73 5.69 3.13
CA ARG A 628 -1.81 6.14 4.18
C ARG A 628 -2.54 6.14 5.53
N PRO A 629 -1.82 6.02 6.66
CA PRO A 629 -2.44 6.10 7.97
C PRO A 629 -3.08 7.49 8.20
N PRO A 630 -4.27 7.55 8.84
CA PRO A 630 -4.85 8.80 9.32
C PRO A 630 -3.92 9.55 10.27
N ALA A 631 -3.85 10.87 10.13
CA ALA A 631 -3.13 11.75 11.05
C ALA A 631 -4.01 12.26 12.20
N THR A 632 -5.34 12.24 12.04
CA THR A 632 -6.33 12.66 13.03
C THR A 632 -6.99 11.47 13.70
N SER A 633 -7.25 11.58 15.01
CA SER A 633 -8.00 10.58 15.77
C SER A 633 -8.94 11.20 16.80
N GLU A 634 -10.18 10.70 16.85
CA GLU A 634 -11.12 10.98 17.95
C GLU A 634 -10.77 10.17 19.23
N VAL A 635 -10.09 9.03 19.06
CA VAL A 635 -9.78 8.08 20.12
C VAL A 635 -8.70 8.66 21.04
N ASP A 636 -7.57 9.10 20.47
CA ASP A 636 -6.45 9.63 21.26
C ASP A 636 -6.74 11.01 21.88
N GLY A 637 -7.80 11.69 21.46
CA GLY A 637 -8.20 13.01 21.96
C GLY A 637 -9.15 13.02 23.16
N GLY A 638 -9.53 11.87 23.71
CA GLY A 638 -10.45 11.81 24.85
C GLY A 638 -11.87 12.31 24.57
N SER A 639 -12.19 12.61 23.30
CA SER A 639 -13.52 13.01 22.83
C SER A 639 -14.49 11.82 22.74
N VAL A 640 -13.95 10.60 22.70
CA VAL A 640 -14.65 9.32 22.75
C VAL A 640 -14.44 8.69 24.13
N SER A 641 -15.53 8.39 24.86
CA SER A 641 -15.46 7.47 25.99
C SER A 641 -15.57 6.02 25.49
N TRP A 642 -14.59 5.17 25.80
CA TRP A 642 -14.68 3.72 25.57
C TRP A 642 -14.24 2.95 26.81
N ASN A 643 -14.78 1.74 26.98
CA ASN A 643 -14.41 0.89 28.08
C ASN A 643 -13.04 0.25 27.82
N ARG A 644 -12.02 0.67 28.57
CA ARG A 644 -10.62 0.20 28.46
C ARG A 644 -10.45 -1.30 28.70
N SER A 645 -11.39 -1.92 29.41
CA SER A 645 -11.36 -3.35 29.77
C SER A 645 -11.97 -4.27 28.71
N THR A 646 -13.01 -3.82 27.99
CA THR A 646 -13.69 -4.61 26.95
C THR A 646 -13.27 -4.24 25.53
N ARG A 647 -12.61 -3.07 25.34
CA ARG A 647 -12.35 -2.47 24.00
C ARG A 647 -13.63 -2.41 23.16
N ASP A 648 -14.76 -2.20 23.82
CA ASP A 648 -16.05 -2.17 23.14
C ASP A 648 -16.31 -0.76 22.59
N TYR A 649 -16.58 -0.68 21.29
CA TYR A 649 -16.83 0.56 20.55
C TYR A 649 -18.35 0.79 20.36
N GLU A 650 -19.19 0.01 21.03
CA GLU A 650 -20.64 -0.01 20.81
C GLU A 650 -21.40 1.10 21.55
N ASP A 651 -20.94 1.52 22.72
CA ASP A 651 -21.59 2.57 23.55
C ASP A 651 -20.83 3.91 23.55
N ILE A 652 -20.16 4.23 22.44
CA ILE A 652 -19.34 5.44 22.34
C ILE A 652 -20.21 6.70 22.41
N GLN A 653 -20.07 7.43 23.51
CA GLN A 653 -20.60 8.78 23.64
C GLN A 653 -19.52 9.80 23.24
N MET A 654 -19.77 10.56 22.17
CA MET A 654 -18.94 11.72 21.81
C MET A 654 -19.32 12.90 22.68
N ASN A 655 -18.44 13.33 23.58
CA ASN A 655 -18.74 14.43 24.50
C ASN A 655 -19.00 15.73 23.73
N GLY A 656 -20.23 16.27 23.79
CA GLY A 656 -20.62 17.57 23.20
C GLY A 656 -20.73 17.64 21.66
N ARG A 657 -20.16 16.68 20.93
CA ARG A 657 -20.10 16.64 19.44
C ARG A 657 -21.01 15.58 18.81
N ASN A 658 -21.84 14.92 19.62
CA ASN A 658 -22.74 13.81 19.24
C ASN A 658 -23.76 14.11 18.13
N THR A 659 -23.93 15.37 17.73
CA THR A 659 -24.99 15.77 16.78
C THR A 659 -24.52 15.94 15.34
N SER A 660 -23.23 15.96 15.01
CA SER A 660 -22.76 16.16 13.63
C SER A 660 -22.79 14.84 12.85
N ALA A 661 -23.47 14.80 11.70
CA ALA A 661 -23.48 13.63 10.83
C ALA A 661 -22.08 13.37 10.23
N THR A 662 -21.39 14.44 9.86
CA THR A 662 -20.07 14.42 9.21
C THR A 662 -18.99 13.86 10.14
N LEU A 663 -18.94 14.31 11.40
CA LEU A 663 -17.98 13.77 12.37
C LEU A 663 -18.23 12.30 12.68
N ARG A 664 -19.50 11.89 12.81
CA ARG A 664 -19.84 10.50 13.11
C ARG A 664 -19.49 9.56 11.96
N ILE A 665 -19.69 9.97 10.71
CA ILE A 665 -19.23 9.15 9.58
C ILE A 665 -17.70 9.10 9.49
N CYS A 666 -17.00 10.20 9.79
CA CYS A 666 -15.54 10.22 9.89
C CYS A 666 -15.02 9.20 10.92
N PHE A 667 -15.70 9.08 12.07
CA PHE A 667 -15.34 8.10 13.08
C PHE A 667 -15.47 6.65 12.59
N ILE A 668 -16.59 6.32 11.92
CA ILE A 668 -16.78 4.99 11.32
C ILE A 668 -15.69 4.72 10.27
N PHE A 669 -15.39 5.72 9.43
CA PHE A 669 -14.36 5.64 8.40
C PHE A 669 -12.97 5.40 9.00
N GLU A 670 -12.58 6.15 10.04
CA GLU A 670 -11.33 5.96 10.79
C GLU A 670 -11.23 4.52 11.33
N ARG A 671 -12.30 4.03 11.95
CA ARG A 671 -12.35 2.67 12.52
C ARG A 671 -12.11 1.62 11.44
N ILE A 672 -12.67 1.79 10.25
CA ILE A 672 -12.43 0.88 9.11
C ILE A 672 -10.97 0.92 8.67
N LEU A 673 -10.37 2.11 8.52
CA LEU A 673 -8.96 2.22 8.12
C LEU A 673 -8.02 1.56 9.15
N ASN A 674 -8.27 1.77 10.44
CA ASN A 674 -7.43 1.25 11.52
C ASN A 674 -7.67 -0.24 11.80
N GLU A 675 -8.92 -0.70 11.89
CA GLU A 675 -9.24 -2.06 12.30
C GLU A 675 -9.30 -3.07 11.14
N VAL A 676 -9.55 -2.63 9.91
CA VAL A 676 -9.56 -3.51 8.72
C VAL A 676 -8.24 -3.43 7.98
N TYR A 677 -7.84 -2.23 7.53
CA TYR A 677 -6.70 -2.10 6.62
C TYR A 677 -5.35 -2.11 7.32
N CYS A 678 -5.21 -1.47 8.49
CA CYS A 678 -3.96 -1.55 9.24
C CYS A 678 -3.72 -2.95 9.84
N ARG A 679 -4.80 -3.64 10.28
CA ARG A 679 -4.71 -5.04 10.77
C ARG A 679 -4.66 -6.09 9.66
N ARG A 680 -5.02 -5.71 8.43
CA ARG A 680 -5.05 -6.54 7.21
C ARG A 680 -5.97 -7.78 7.27
N GLU A 681 -7.02 -7.72 8.08
CA GLU A 681 -8.02 -8.78 8.20
C GLU A 681 -9.37 -8.16 8.62
N VAL A 682 -10.48 -8.70 8.10
CA VAL A 682 -11.84 -8.33 8.55
C VAL A 682 -12.62 -9.58 8.94
N SER A 683 -13.31 -9.51 10.09
CA SER A 683 -14.19 -10.58 10.58
C SER A 683 -15.65 -10.15 10.49
N VAL A 684 -16.57 -11.11 10.37
CA VAL A 684 -18.02 -10.86 10.38
C VAL A 684 -18.46 -10.14 11.66
N GLN A 685 -17.87 -10.47 12.82
CA GLN A 685 -18.13 -9.80 14.09
C GLN A 685 -17.77 -8.30 14.05
N LEU A 686 -16.62 -7.96 13.45
CA LEU A 686 -16.21 -6.56 13.28
C LEU A 686 -17.19 -5.83 12.34
N VAL A 687 -17.62 -6.49 11.27
CA VAL A 687 -18.63 -5.95 10.34
C VAL A 687 -19.94 -5.71 11.08
N GLU A 688 -20.45 -6.66 11.86
CA GLU A 688 -21.68 -6.50 12.65
C GLU A 688 -21.60 -5.33 13.64
N SER A 689 -20.45 -5.17 14.31
CA SER A 689 -20.19 -4.04 15.22
C SER A 689 -20.22 -2.71 14.47
N ILE A 690 -19.58 -2.61 13.31
CA ILE A 690 -19.58 -1.39 12.49
C ILE A 690 -20.97 -1.15 11.85
N SER A 691 -21.68 -2.19 11.43
CA SER A 691 -23.04 -2.13 10.90
C SER A 691 -24.03 -1.56 11.91
N ARG A 692 -23.87 -1.86 13.20
CA ARG A 692 -24.67 -1.20 14.26
C ARG A 692 -24.40 0.31 14.32
N GLN A 693 -23.13 0.72 14.24
CA GLN A 693 -22.80 2.15 14.19
C GLN A 693 -23.39 2.86 12.95
N TYR A 694 -23.45 2.21 11.79
CA TYR A 694 -24.17 2.76 10.64
C TYR A 694 -25.67 2.92 10.91
N ARG A 695 -26.32 1.95 11.57
CA ARG A 695 -27.75 2.07 11.94
C ARG A 695 -27.96 3.25 12.88
N ASP A 696 -27.11 3.41 13.88
CA ASP A 696 -27.15 4.54 14.82
C ASP A 696 -26.84 5.88 14.14
N TRP A 697 -25.98 5.86 13.12
CA TRP A 697 -25.73 7.03 12.28
C TRP A 697 -26.99 7.44 11.52
N THR A 698 -27.62 6.48 10.82
CA THR A 698 -28.84 6.70 10.05
C THR A 698 -30.00 7.18 10.92
N MET A 699 -30.18 6.61 12.13
CA MET A 699 -31.24 7.03 13.05
C MET A 699 -31.11 8.49 13.50
N GLN A 700 -29.88 9.01 13.63
CA GLN A 700 -29.66 10.39 14.09
C GLN A 700 -29.37 11.34 12.92
N LEU A 701 -29.42 10.86 11.67
CA LEU A 701 -29.07 11.65 10.49
C LEU A 701 -29.86 12.97 10.38
N PRO A 702 -31.17 13.05 10.67
CA PRO A 702 -31.89 14.32 10.61
C PRO A 702 -31.32 15.39 11.57
N ALA A 703 -31.02 15.02 12.82
CA ALA A 703 -30.36 15.91 13.77
C ALA A 703 -28.91 16.23 13.34
N GLY A 704 -28.26 15.21 12.79
CA GLY A 704 -27.01 15.23 12.03
C GLY A 704 -26.87 16.39 11.06
N LEU A 705 -27.78 16.42 10.09
CA LEU A 705 -27.82 17.39 9.00
C LEU A 705 -28.05 18.80 9.53
N LYS A 706 -28.93 18.96 10.52
CA LYS A 706 -29.17 20.26 11.16
C LYS A 706 -27.92 20.81 11.85
N ALA A 707 -27.20 19.97 12.59
CA ALA A 707 -25.96 20.38 13.24
C ALA A 707 -24.86 20.75 12.24
N ASP A 708 -24.86 20.13 11.06
CA ASP A 708 -23.93 20.44 9.97
C ASP A 708 -24.44 21.53 9.02
N SER A 709 -25.59 22.15 9.30
CA SER A 709 -26.23 23.18 8.44
C SER A 709 -26.53 22.69 7.02
N LEU A 710 -26.92 21.42 6.91
CA LEU A 710 -27.27 20.73 5.66
C LEU A 710 -28.76 20.35 5.57
N ASP A 711 -29.58 20.66 6.57
CA ASP A 711 -31.01 20.37 6.55
C ASP A 711 -31.82 21.40 5.74
N SER A 712 -32.90 20.95 5.11
CA SER A 712 -33.80 21.80 4.33
C SER A 712 -35.01 22.29 5.12
N LEU A 713 -34.88 22.42 6.44
CA LEU A 713 -35.97 22.86 7.33
C LEU A 713 -35.88 24.38 7.57
N ASP A 714 -37.01 25.07 7.45
CA ASP A 714 -37.08 26.48 7.83
C ASP A 714 -37.07 26.68 9.38
N ALA A 715 -37.01 27.93 9.82
CA ALA A 715 -37.02 28.29 11.25
C ALA A 715 -38.28 27.80 12.02
N ASN A 716 -39.35 27.42 11.30
CA ASN A 716 -40.60 26.89 11.85
C ASN A 716 -40.69 25.35 11.73
N GLY A 717 -39.66 24.68 11.18
CA GLY A 717 -39.61 23.23 11.00
C GLY A 717 -40.36 22.70 9.77
N ALA A 718 -40.75 23.56 8.82
CA ALA A 718 -41.36 23.16 7.55
C ALA A 718 -40.29 22.81 6.51
N SER A 719 -40.55 21.77 5.71
CA SER A 719 -39.65 21.35 4.63
C SER A 719 -39.65 22.38 3.50
N THR A 720 -38.47 22.93 3.20
CA THR A 720 -38.21 23.80 2.05
C THR A 720 -37.42 23.04 0.99
N THR A 721 -37.39 23.55 -0.24
CA THR A 721 -36.53 22.98 -1.28
C THR A 721 -35.06 23.18 -0.88
N PRO A 722 -34.23 22.13 -0.88
CA PRO A 722 -32.82 22.24 -0.54
C PRO A 722 -32.10 23.17 -1.52
N THR A 723 -31.24 24.04 -1.01
CA THR A 723 -30.37 24.88 -1.83
C THR A 723 -29.33 24.04 -2.56
N LEU A 724 -28.79 24.55 -3.67
CA LEU A 724 -27.70 23.87 -4.39
C LEU A 724 -26.52 23.51 -3.49
N ARG A 725 -26.16 24.42 -2.55
CA ARG A 725 -25.11 24.20 -1.55
C ARG A 725 -25.42 23.00 -0.66
N GLN A 726 -26.65 22.90 -0.16
CA GLN A 726 -27.09 21.78 0.68
C GLN A 726 -27.12 20.47 -0.12
N THR A 727 -27.61 20.49 -1.37
CA THR A 727 -27.62 19.31 -2.25
C THR A 727 -26.21 18.77 -2.48
N ILE A 728 -25.23 19.63 -2.78
CA ILE A 728 -23.82 19.23 -2.92
C ILE A 728 -23.28 18.66 -1.60
N GLY A 729 -23.55 19.34 -0.47
CA GLY A 729 -23.07 18.89 0.84
C GLY A 729 -23.62 17.53 1.26
N ILE A 730 -24.92 17.29 1.03
CA ILE A 730 -25.58 16.00 1.25
C ILE A 730 -24.97 14.93 0.33
N ALA A 731 -24.69 15.26 -0.93
CA ALA A 731 -24.07 14.31 -1.86
C ALA A 731 -22.66 13.90 -1.42
N HIS A 732 -21.83 14.84 -0.93
CA HIS A 732 -20.54 14.52 -0.34
C HIS A 732 -20.66 13.61 0.89
N LEU A 733 -21.60 13.91 1.79
CA LEU A 733 -21.84 13.11 2.99
C LEU A 733 -22.32 11.69 2.65
N LYS A 734 -23.27 11.55 1.72
CA LYS A 734 -23.73 10.25 1.21
C LYS A 734 -22.60 9.50 0.50
N GLY A 735 -21.79 10.20 -0.29
CA GLY A 735 -20.61 9.64 -0.94
C GLY A 735 -19.60 9.09 0.07
N ALA A 736 -19.33 9.81 1.15
CA ALA A 736 -18.48 9.32 2.24
C ALA A 736 -19.06 8.08 2.92
N TYR A 737 -20.38 8.07 3.17
CA TYR A 737 -21.09 6.92 3.73
C TYR A 737 -20.94 5.66 2.87
N TYR A 738 -21.30 5.73 1.59
CA TYR A 738 -21.19 4.56 0.72
C TYR A 738 -19.74 4.15 0.46
N TRP A 739 -18.80 5.10 0.38
CA TRP A 739 -17.39 4.76 0.25
C TRP A 739 -16.85 4.03 1.47
N SER A 740 -17.27 4.42 2.69
CA SER A 740 -16.91 3.69 3.91
C SER A 740 -17.48 2.27 3.92
N ILE A 741 -18.70 2.05 3.41
CA ILE A 741 -19.25 0.69 3.22
C ILE A 741 -18.39 -0.10 2.23
N ILE A 742 -18.08 0.47 1.06
CA ILE A 742 -17.21 -0.17 0.07
C ILE A 742 -15.88 -0.56 0.72
N LEU A 743 -15.25 0.31 1.51
CA LEU A 743 -13.99 -0.02 2.19
C LEU A 743 -14.14 -1.20 3.16
N LEU A 744 -15.24 -1.27 3.92
CA LEU A 744 -15.50 -2.36 4.86
C LEU A 744 -15.74 -3.71 4.15
N THR A 745 -16.49 -3.70 3.04
CA THR A 745 -16.99 -4.92 2.40
C THR A 745 -16.15 -5.39 1.19
N ARG A 746 -15.33 -4.51 0.58
CA ARG A 746 -14.44 -4.84 -0.55
C ARG A 746 -13.56 -6.08 -0.33
N PRO A 747 -12.97 -6.34 0.86
CA PRO A 747 -12.20 -7.57 1.07
C PRO A 747 -12.99 -8.85 0.80
N PHE A 748 -14.28 -8.88 1.14
CA PHE A 748 -15.16 -10.03 0.89
C PHE A 748 -15.43 -10.21 -0.60
N LEU A 749 -15.72 -9.12 -1.32
CA LEU A 749 -15.89 -9.16 -2.78
C LEU A 749 -14.62 -9.67 -3.47
N ILE A 750 -13.44 -9.16 -3.08
CA ILE A 750 -12.15 -9.62 -3.63
C ILE A 750 -11.95 -11.11 -3.35
N PHE A 751 -12.20 -11.55 -2.12
CA PHE A 751 -12.04 -12.95 -1.74
C PHE A 751 -12.92 -13.88 -2.58
N ARG A 752 -14.19 -13.50 -2.81
CA ARG A 752 -15.15 -14.31 -3.56
C ARG A 752 -14.82 -14.38 -5.05
N VAL A 753 -14.61 -13.24 -5.70
CA VAL A 753 -14.25 -13.19 -7.13
C VAL A 753 -12.95 -13.96 -7.38
N SER A 754 -11.94 -13.79 -6.51
CA SER A 754 -10.66 -14.50 -6.63
C SER A 754 -10.79 -16.01 -6.40
N SER A 755 -11.69 -16.46 -5.52
CA SER A 755 -11.90 -17.89 -5.24
C SER A 755 -12.56 -18.61 -6.41
N LYS A 756 -13.54 -17.93 -7.04
CA LYS A 756 -14.24 -18.43 -8.22
C LYS A 756 -13.32 -18.66 -9.40
N ILE A 757 -12.48 -17.66 -9.74
CA ILE A 757 -11.55 -17.75 -10.88
C ILE A 757 -10.51 -18.86 -10.69
N LYS A 758 -10.16 -19.18 -9.44
CA LYS A 758 -9.25 -20.29 -9.13
C LYS A 758 -9.89 -21.67 -9.23
N GLY A 759 -11.15 -21.78 -9.65
CA GLY A 759 -11.83 -23.06 -9.85
C GLY A 759 -12.08 -23.84 -8.55
N ARG A 760 -12.10 -23.18 -7.39
CA ARG A 760 -12.64 -23.80 -6.16
C ARG A 760 -14.17 -23.80 -6.32
N GLY A 761 -14.71 -24.97 -6.63
CA GLY A 761 -16.11 -25.17 -6.99
C GLY A 761 -17.09 -24.72 -5.92
N ASP A 762 -18.31 -24.46 -6.37
CA ASP A 762 -19.54 -24.35 -5.57
C ASP A 762 -19.85 -25.71 -4.91
N ASP A 763 -18.98 -26.20 -4.02
CA ASP A 763 -19.35 -27.29 -3.13
C ASP A 763 -20.25 -26.72 -2.03
N GLU A 764 -21.47 -27.26 -1.98
CA GLU A 764 -22.58 -26.85 -1.12
C GLU A 764 -22.20 -26.92 0.37
N ASP A 765 -22.17 -25.77 1.05
CA ASP A 765 -22.47 -25.69 2.49
C ASP A 765 -23.17 -24.35 2.83
N SER A 766 -24.31 -24.45 3.50
CA SER A 766 -25.53 -23.66 3.23
C SER A 766 -25.85 -22.53 4.22
N SER A 767 -24.85 -21.97 4.92
CA SER A 767 -25.10 -20.79 5.79
C SER A 767 -23.99 -19.73 5.74
N GLY A 768 -22.72 -20.15 5.77
CA GLY A 768 -21.58 -19.23 5.73
C GLY A 768 -21.30 -18.57 4.38
N ASN A 769 -21.60 -19.27 3.30
CA ASN A 769 -21.59 -18.72 1.95
C ASN A 769 -22.66 -17.62 1.76
N SER A 770 -23.72 -17.61 2.57
CA SER A 770 -24.79 -16.61 2.49
C SER A 770 -24.35 -15.26 3.06
N VAL A 771 -23.74 -15.21 4.25
CA VAL A 771 -23.31 -13.94 4.87
C VAL A 771 -22.21 -13.26 4.03
N THR A 772 -21.22 -14.03 3.59
CA THR A 772 -20.14 -13.50 2.73
C THR A 772 -20.65 -13.08 1.33
N MET A 773 -21.71 -13.73 0.82
CA MET A 773 -22.44 -13.28 -0.37
C MET A 773 -23.10 -11.92 -0.11
N THR A 774 -23.89 -11.80 0.96
CA THR A 774 -24.59 -10.55 1.30
C THR A 774 -23.60 -9.39 1.51
N LEU A 775 -22.44 -9.63 2.10
CA LEU A 775 -21.40 -8.59 2.23
C LEU A 775 -20.78 -8.21 0.87
N SER A 776 -20.62 -9.16 -0.05
CA SER A 776 -20.17 -8.88 -1.41
C SER A 776 -21.22 -8.07 -2.19
N GLU A 777 -22.50 -8.43 -2.05
CA GLU A 777 -23.64 -7.71 -2.63
C GLU A 777 -23.76 -6.30 -2.04
N ALA A 778 -23.57 -6.13 -0.73
CA ALA A 778 -23.55 -4.82 -0.09
C ALA A 778 -22.43 -3.92 -0.62
N CYS A 779 -21.27 -4.48 -0.98
CA CYS A 779 -20.21 -3.74 -1.66
C CYS A 779 -20.66 -3.22 -3.03
N ILE A 780 -21.38 -4.04 -3.78
CA ILE A 780 -21.88 -3.72 -5.12
C ILE A 780 -23.01 -2.69 -5.03
N ASP A 781 -23.98 -2.90 -4.15
CA ASP A 781 -25.09 -1.97 -3.91
C ASP A 781 -24.57 -0.57 -3.53
N ALA A 782 -23.64 -0.48 -2.57
CA ALA A 782 -23.02 0.79 -2.20
C ALA A 782 -22.32 1.49 -3.38
N ALA A 783 -21.72 0.72 -4.29
CA ALA A 783 -21.12 1.25 -5.51
C ALA A 783 -22.19 1.79 -6.48
N LEU A 784 -23.29 1.06 -6.69
CA LEU A 784 -24.41 1.47 -7.53
C LEU A 784 -25.06 2.76 -6.99
N ARG A 785 -25.38 2.81 -5.69
CA ARG A 785 -25.94 4.02 -5.04
C ARG A 785 -25.03 5.24 -5.16
N SER A 786 -23.71 5.04 -5.14
CA SER A 786 -22.76 6.13 -5.35
C SER A 786 -22.76 6.65 -6.79
N ILE A 787 -23.02 5.79 -7.79
CA ILE A 787 -23.18 6.20 -9.19
C ILE A 787 -24.49 6.96 -9.39
N GLU A 788 -25.58 6.55 -8.73
CA GLU A 788 -26.86 7.29 -8.73
C GLU A 788 -26.64 8.73 -8.22
N ILE A 789 -26.04 8.89 -7.03
CA ILE A 789 -25.75 10.21 -6.46
C ILE A 789 -24.88 11.06 -7.39
N ALA A 790 -23.83 10.46 -7.97
CA ALA A 790 -22.96 11.18 -8.89
C ALA A 790 -23.69 11.60 -10.17
N THR A 791 -24.65 10.79 -10.65
CA THR A 791 -25.49 11.10 -11.81
C THR A 791 -26.35 12.31 -11.54
N ASP A 792 -27.06 12.34 -10.41
CA ASP A 792 -27.93 13.46 -10.04
C ASP A 792 -27.13 14.76 -9.94
N ILE A 793 -25.92 14.68 -9.37
CA ILE A 793 -25.04 15.83 -9.23
C ILE A 793 -24.54 16.34 -10.58
N VAL A 794 -23.98 15.52 -11.47
CA VAL A 794 -23.37 16.05 -12.71
C VAL A 794 -24.37 16.65 -13.69
N HIS A 795 -25.66 16.30 -13.59
CA HIS A 795 -26.72 16.88 -14.42
C HIS A 795 -27.36 18.13 -13.78
N THR A 796 -27.05 18.43 -12.52
CA THR A 796 -27.57 19.62 -11.85
C THR A 796 -26.87 20.88 -12.39
N PRO A 797 -27.61 21.92 -12.82
CA PRO A 797 -27.01 23.16 -13.31
C PRO A 797 -26.35 23.95 -12.17
N GLY A 798 -25.26 24.66 -12.48
CA GLY A 798 -24.53 25.48 -11.52
C GLY A 798 -23.56 24.72 -10.61
N ILE A 799 -23.36 23.42 -10.85
CA ILE A 799 -22.41 22.60 -10.09
C ILE A 799 -20.97 23.03 -10.37
N PRO A 800 -20.11 23.12 -9.33
CA PRO A 800 -18.69 23.39 -9.49
C PRO A 800 -18.01 22.37 -10.41
N LYS A 801 -17.11 22.83 -11.28
CA LYS A 801 -16.46 21.99 -12.30
C LYS A 801 -15.48 20.95 -11.74
N ARG A 802 -15.03 21.15 -10.49
CA ARG A 802 -14.08 20.26 -9.81
C ARG A 802 -14.59 19.88 -8.42
N LEU A 803 -15.12 18.67 -8.31
CA LEU A 803 -15.57 18.05 -7.06
C LEU A 803 -14.79 16.75 -6.85
N PHE A 804 -13.57 16.86 -6.31
CA PHE A 804 -12.60 15.75 -6.24
C PHE A 804 -13.13 14.53 -5.45
N MET A 805 -14.03 14.74 -4.48
CA MET A 805 -14.66 13.65 -3.74
C MET A 805 -15.66 12.88 -4.61
N ILE A 806 -16.50 13.57 -5.38
CA ILE A 806 -17.44 12.94 -6.31
C ILE A 806 -16.68 12.17 -7.39
N THR A 807 -15.66 12.78 -8.00
CA THR A 807 -14.79 12.11 -8.99
C THR A 807 -14.14 10.85 -8.43
N ASN A 808 -13.71 10.88 -7.17
CA ASN A 808 -13.13 9.73 -6.48
C ASN A 808 -14.18 8.63 -6.23
N SER A 809 -15.37 9.00 -5.74
CA SER A 809 -16.48 8.09 -5.48
C SER A 809 -16.97 7.40 -6.75
N THR A 810 -17.15 8.14 -7.85
CA THR A 810 -17.52 7.56 -9.15
C THR A 810 -16.48 6.56 -9.64
N PHE A 811 -15.19 6.91 -9.51
CA PHE A 811 -14.10 6.02 -9.94
C PHE A 811 -14.04 4.73 -9.13
N ILE A 812 -14.07 4.81 -7.79
CA ILE A 812 -14.00 3.58 -6.97
C ILE A 812 -15.24 2.70 -7.17
N SER A 813 -16.42 3.29 -7.35
CA SER A 813 -17.63 2.53 -7.68
C SER A 813 -17.52 1.82 -9.02
N ALA A 814 -16.99 2.50 -10.06
CA ALA A 814 -16.75 1.88 -11.35
C ALA A 814 -15.78 0.68 -11.24
N MET A 815 -14.74 0.79 -10.43
CA MET A 815 -13.80 -0.31 -10.17
C MET A 815 -14.47 -1.49 -9.47
N VAL A 816 -15.34 -1.24 -8.47
CA VAL A 816 -16.11 -2.30 -7.79
C VAL A 816 -17.07 -2.99 -8.75
N ILE A 817 -17.85 -2.22 -9.51
CA ILE A 817 -18.84 -2.73 -10.47
C ILE A 817 -18.15 -3.58 -11.55
N GLY A 818 -17.09 -3.05 -12.17
CA GLY A 818 -16.36 -3.78 -13.20
C GLY A 818 -15.68 -5.04 -12.68
N PHE A 819 -15.15 -5.00 -11.46
CA PHE A 819 -14.57 -6.17 -10.81
C PHE A 819 -15.63 -7.24 -10.46
N ALA A 820 -16.84 -6.84 -10.06
CA ALA A 820 -17.92 -7.76 -9.75
C ALA A 820 -18.44 -8.55 -10.96
N ILE A 821 -18.28 -8.03 -12.19
CA ILE A 821 -18.63 -8.76 -13.43
C ILE A 821 -17.82 -10.06 -13.54
N PHE A 822 -16.54 -10.05 -13.16
CA PHE A 822 -15.70 -11.27 -13.12
C PHE A 822 -16.17 -12.30 -12.07
N GLY A 823 -17.06 -11.89 -11.16
CA GLY A 823 -17.74 -12.76 -10.21
C GLY A 823 -19.07 -13.36 -10.71
N ASP A 824 -19.52 -13.05 -11.93
CA ASP A 824 -20.89 -13.26 -12.46
C ASP A 824 -22.02 -12.52 -11.70
N PHE A 825 -21.69 -11.44 -10.99
CA PHE A 825 -22.74 -10.65 -10.35
C PHE A 825 -23.60 -9.86 -11.36
N ASP A 826 -23.20 -9.80 -12.62
CA ASP A 826 -23.96 -9.21 -13.73
C ASP A 826 -25.27 -9.95 -14.05
N LYS A 827 -25.44 -11.17 -13.53
CA LYS A 827 -26.70 -11.93 -13.62
C LYS A 827 -27.75 -11.45 -12.62
N SER A 828 -27.32 -10.85 -11.51
CA SER A 828 -28.18 -10.38 -10.42
C SER A 828 -28.32 -8.86 -10.39
N PHE A 829 -27.31 -8.14 -10.87
CA PHE A 829 -27.23 -6.69 -10.84
C PHE A 829 -26.98 -6.10 -12.25
N PRO A 830 -27.44 -4.88 -12.53
CA PRO A 830 -27.27 -4.22 -13.82
C PRO A 830 -25.85 -3.63 -14.02
N LEU A 831 -24.80 -4.43 -13.83
CA LEU A 831 -23.44 -3.92 -13.71
C LEU A 831 -22.92 -3.23 -14.99
N LEU A 832 -23.28 -3.75 -16.16
CA LEU A 832 -22.76 -3.24 -17.43
C LEU A 832 -23.32 -1.85 -17.80
N SER A 833 -24.60 -1.60 -17.53
CA SER A 833 -25.18 -0.27 -17.73
C SER A 833 -24.62 0.72 -16.70
N SER A 834 -24.45 0.30 -15.44
CA SER A 834 -23.92 1.17 -14.38
C SER A 834 -22.45 1.55 -14.59
N ILE A 835 -21.58 0.65 -15.09
CA ILE A 835 -20.20 1.05 -15.42
C ILE A 835 -20.15 2.00 -16.62
N THR A 836 -21.06 1.86 -17.58
CA THR A 836 -21.20 2.77 -18.72
C THR A 836 -21.67 4.16 -18.26
N GLN A 837 -22.61 4.19 -17.31
CA GLN A 837 -23.04 5.43 -16.66
C GLN A 837 -21.88 6.10 -15.91
N ALA A 838 -21.07 5.34 -15.17
CA ALA A 838 -19.88 5.86 -14.51
C ALA A 838 -18.87 6.47 -15.51
N GLU A 839 -18.66 5.83 -16.66
CA GLU A 839 -17.83 6.36 -17.75
C GLU A 839 -18.40 7.68 -18.30
N ALA A 840 -19.70 7.78 -18.50
CA ALA A 840 -20.36 9.01 -18.96
C ALA A 840 -20.19 10.17 -17.96
N ILE A 841 -20.37 9.91 -16.65
CA ILE A 841 -20.13 10.88 -15.57
C ILE A 841 -18.67 11.35 -15.60
N LEU A 842 -17.73 10.42 -15.63
CA LEU A 842 -16.29 10.75 -15.67
C LEU A 842 -15.93 11.52 -16.95
N THR A 843 -16.58 11.26 -18.07
CA THR A 843 -16.41 12.01 -19.34
C THR A 843 -16.84 13.48 -19.20
N ILE A 844 -17.95 13.73 -18.50
CA ILE A 844 -18.43 15.10 -18.24
C ILE A 844 -17.39 15.84 -17.38
N MET A 845 -16.94 15.23 -16.29
CA MET A 845 -15.97 15.84 -15.35
C MET A 845 -14.57 15.96 -15.96
N ALA A 846 -14.20 15.04 -16.86
CA ALA A 846 -12.90 15.00 -17.53
C ALA A 846 -12.60 16.26 -18.36
N LYS A 847 -13.61 17.03 -18.76
CA LYS A 847 -13.39 18.31 -19.46
C LYS A 847 -12.54 19.26 -18.61
N ASP A 848 -12.83 19.34 -17.31
CA ASP A 848 -12.24 20.32 -16.41
C ASP A 848 -11.27 19.71 -15.38
N ASP A 849 -11.34 18.40 -15.10
CA ASP A 849 -10.51 17.72 -14.09
C ASP A 849 -9.57 16.64 -14.70
N LEU A 850 -8.26 16.79 -14.46
CA LEU A 850 -7.24 15.84 -14.91
C LEU A 850 -7.36 14.47 -14.23
N SER A 851 -7.76 14.43 -12.96
CA SER A 851 -8.01 13.18 -12.25
C SER A 851 -9.18 12.43 -12.89
N ALA A 852 -10.24 13.14 -13.27
CA ALA A 852 -11.40 12.54 -13.93
C ALA A 852 -11.04 11.97 -15.30
N ARG A 853 -10.19 12.65 -16.10
CA ARG A 853 -9.67 12.11 -17.37
C ARG A 853 -8.97 10.77 -17.17
N ARG A 854 -8.06 10.70 -16.20
CA ARG A 854 -7.32 9.47 -15.92
C ARG A 854 -8.23 8.36 -15.39
N HIS A 855 -9.18 8.71 -14.53
CA HIS A 855 -10.17 7.76 -14.01
C HIS A 855 -11.08 7.23 -15.14
N HIS A 856 -11.48 8.08 -16.09
CA HIS A 856 -12.25 7.69 -17.27
C HIS A 856 -11.51 6.64 -18.10
N GLU A 857 -10.23 6.85 -18.43
CA GLU A 857 -9.42 5.90 -19.20
C GLU A 857 -9.39 4.51 -18.53
N ILE A 858 -9.07 4.47 -17.23
CA ILE A 858 -8.98 3.22 -16.48
C ILE A 858 -10.35 2.52 -16.42
N THR A 859 -11.43 3.27 -16.23
CA THR A 859 -12.81 2.74 -16.24
C THR A 859 -13.19 2.17 -17.60
N SER A 860 -12.84 2.86 -18.69
CA SER A 860 -13.10 2.41 -20.06
C SER A 860 -12.36 1.09 -20.35
N TYR A 861 -11.08 1.00 -19.95
CA TYR A 861 -10.30 -0.24 -20.09
C TYR A 861 -10.90 -1.41 -19.30
N LEU A 862 -11.38 -1.15 -18.07
CA LEU A 862 -12.06 -2.17 -17.27
C LEU A 862 -13.39 -2.61 -17.90
N ARG A 863 -14.19 -1.68 -18.44
CA ARG A 863 -15.45 -2.02 -19.12
C ARG A 863 -15.20 -2.90 -20.34
N LEU A 864 -14.20 -2.58 -21.15
CA LEU A 864 -13.83 -3.41 -22.31
C LEU A 864 -13.35 -4.81 -21.89
N ALA A 865 -12.54 -4.90 -20.84
CA ALA A 865 -12.12 -6.19 -20.27
C ALA A 865 -13.30 -7.01 -19.74
N ALA A 866 -14.27 -6.36 -19.09
CA ALA A 866 -15.47 -7.01 -18.58
C ALA A 866 -16.39 -7.52 -19.70
N LEU A 867 -16.54 -6.75 -20.80
CA LEU A 867 -17.27 -7.19 -21.99
C LEU A 867 -16.63 -8.42 -22.64
N GLU A 868 -15.30 -8.43 -22.76
CA GLU A 868 -14.57 -9.58 -23.29
C GLU A 868 -14.74 -10.82 -22.40
N HIS A 869 -14.70 -10.65 -21.07
CA HIS A 869 -14.96 -11.74 -20.13
C HIS A 869 -16.38 -12.33 -20.30
N ILE A 870 -17.40 -11.48 -20.40
CA ILE A 870 -18.79 -11.92 -20.65
C ILE A 870 -18.88 -12.70 -21.97
N ASN A 871 -18.28 -12.18 -23.05
CA ASN A 871 -18.30 -12.84 -24.36
C ASN A 871 -17.65 -14.24 -24.31
N ARG A 872 -16.47 -14.38 -23.68
CA ARG A 872 -15.80 -15.68 -23.51
C ARG A 872 -16.62 -16.65 -22.67
N ARG A 873 -17.18 -16.17 -21.55
CA ARG A 873 -18.07 -16.95 -20.68
C ARG A 873 -19.27 -17.49 -21.44
N ASP A 874 -19.93 -16.64 -22.22
CA ASP A 874 -21.15 -16.99 -22.96
C ASP A 874 -20.85 -17.93 -24.13
N GLN A 875 -19.73 -17.75 -24.84
CA GLN A 875 -19.25 -18.69 -25.85
C GLN A 875 -18.96 -20.07 -25.26
N PHE A 876 -18.29 -20.12 -24.11
CA PHE A 876 -18.01 -21.39 -23.41
C PHE A 876 -19.30 -22.10 -22.98
N GLN A 877 -20.25 -21.36 -22.40
CA GLN A 877 -21.56 -21.92 -22.04
C GLN A 877 -22.35 -22.40 -23.27
N MET A 878 -22.32 -21.65 -24.37
CA MET A 878 -22.97 -22.03 -25.62
C MET A 878 -22.36 -23.31 -26.21
N GLN A 879 -21.02 -23.45 -26.21
CA GLN A 879 -20.33 -24.65 -26.66
C GLN A 879 -20.69 -25.86 -25.79
N ARG A 880 -20.71 -25.69 -24.46
CA ARG A 880 -21.12 -26.75 -23.54
C ARG A 880 -22.57 -27.19 -23.77
N ARG A 881 -23.50 -26.24 -23.87
CA ARG A 881 -24.90 -26.54 -24.19
C ARG A 881 -25.05 -27.20 -25.56
N ARG A 882 -24.27 -26.78 -26.56
CA ARG A 882 -24.27 -27.41 -27.88
C ARG A 882 -23.79 -28.86 -27.79
N GLN A 883 -22.77 -29.15 -26.99
CA GLN A 883 -22.31 -30.51 -26.75
C GLN A 883 -23.37 -31.34 -26.03
N ASP A 884 -24.05 -30.79 -25.02
CA ASP A 884 -25.13 -31.48 -24.31
C ASP A 884 -26.32 -31.76 -25.24
N ILE A 885 -26.74 -30.79 -26.05
CA ILE A 885 -27.78 -30.94 -27.08
C ILE A 885 -27.35 -32.00 -28.11
N HIS A 886 -26.09 -31.97 -28.57
CA HIS A 886 -25.54 -32.96 -29.48
C HIS A 886 -25.53 -34.37 -28.87
N ASN A 887 -25.22 -34.50 -27.58
CA ASN A 887 -25.27 -35.78 -26.86
C ASN A 887 -26.70 -36.35 -26.76
N ILE A 888 -27.73 -35.47 -26.73
CA ILE A 888 -29.14 -35.88 -26.65
C ILE A 888 -29.72 -36.19 -28.04
N PHE A 889 -29.47 -35.34 -29.05
CA PHE A 889 -30.16 -35.38 -30.34
C PHE A 889 -29.30 -35.89 -31.51
N GLY A 890 -27.98 -36.03 -31.32
CA GLY A 890 -27.02 -36.44 -32.36
C GLY A 890 -26.66 -35.34 -33.37
N ASP A 891 -25.59 -35.54 -34.14
CA ASP A 891 -25.19 -34.62 -35.21
C ASP A 891 -25.99 -34.87 -36.51
N PRO A 892 -26.63 -33.85 -37.11
CA PRO A 892 -27.13 -33.96 -38.46
C PRO A 892 -26.01 -34.05 -39.52
N ILE A 893 -24.76 -33.68 -39.21
CA ILE A 893 -23.62 -33.75 -40.12
C ILE A 893 -22.77 -35.00 -39.82
N LYS A 894 -23.30 -36.17 -40.15
CA LYS A 894 -22.46 -37.36 -40.39
C LYS A 894 -22.09 -37.40 -41.87
N THR A 895 -20.90 -36.94 -42.24
CA THR A 895 -20.28 -37.41 -43.49
C THR A 895 -19.83 -38.85 -43.28
N ASN A 896 -20.44 -39.73 -44.06
CA ASN A 896 -20.25 -41.18 -44.04
C ASN A 896 -18.78 -41.60 -44.11
N GLY A 897 -18.40 -42.54 -43.25
CA GLY A 897 -17.21 -43.35 -43.42
C GLY A 897 -16.95 -44.35 -42.29
N GLY A 898 -17.59 -45.52 -42.36
CA GLY A 898 -17.03 -46.75 -41.77
C GLY A 898 -17.76 -47.37 -40.57
N THR A 899 -18.80 -48.16 -40.85
CA THR A 899 -19.11 -49.49 -40.28
C THR A 899 -18.60 -49.85 -38.87
N SER A 900 -19.50 -50.04 -37.90
CA SER A 900 -20.19 -51.33 -37.66
C SER A 900 -20.70 -51.50 -36.21
N THR A 901 -21.97 -51.94 -36.14
CA THR A 901 -22.60 -52.84 -35.14
C THR A 901 -22.85 -52.41 -33.68
N LYS A 902 -24.15 -52.26 -33.41
CA LYS A 902 -24.87 -52.46 -32.14
C LYS A 902 -24.42 -53.73 -31.39
N ALA A 903 -24.33 -53.70 -30.06
CA ALA A 903 -25.45 -54.05 -29.17
C ALA A 903 -24.98 -54.18 -27.70
N THR A 904 -25.89 -53.76 -26.83
CA THR A 904 -25.98 -53.91 -25.38
C THR A 904 -25.71 -55.32 -24.83
N THR A 905 -25.00 -55.41 -23.69
CA THR A 905 -25.47 -55.90 -22.36
C THR A 905 -24.34 -56.58 -21.56
N GLY A 906 -24.33 -56.33 -20.24
CA GLY A 906 -24.11 -57.40 -19.25
C GLY A 906 -22.71 -57.64 -18.71
N THR A 907 -22.42 -57.01 -17.57
CA THR A 907 -21.92 -57.63 -16.32
C THR A 907 -21.10 -58.95 -16.34
N HIS A 908 -19.88 -58.82 -15.79
CA HIS A 908 -19.16 -59.71 -14.87
C HIS A 908 -18.35 -60.95 -15.35
N THR A 909 -17.01 -60.81 -15.15
CA THR A 909 -16.03 -61.77 -14.54
C THR A 909 -15.41 -62.91 -15.41
N PRO A 910 -14.28 -63.55 -15.01
CA PRO A 910 -12.90 -63.13 -15.32
C PRO A 910 -12.02 -64.31 -15.86
N ASP A 911 -10.69 -64.13 -15.84
CA ASP A 911 -9.62 -65.16 -15.81
C ASP A 911 -9.15 -65.82 -17.12
N GLN A 912 -7.99 -65.40 -17.65
CA GLN A 912 -6.66 -66.01 -17.40
C GLN A 912 -5.58 -65.47 -18.38
N ALA A 913 -4.36 -65.36 -17.84
CA ALA A 913 -3.08 -64.91 -18.42
C ALA A 913 -2.59 -65.78 -19.62
N PRO A 914 -1.41 -65.55 -20.30
CA PRO A 914 -0.27 -64.69 -19.92
C PRO A 914 0.56 -63.98 -21.04
N SER A 915 1.44 -63.06 -20.56
CA SER A 915 2.84 -62.74 -20.94
C SER A 915 3.34 -62.41 -22.38
N SER A 916 4.20 -61.37 -22.41
CA SER A 916 5.42 -61.13 -23.25
C SER A 916 5.24 -60.91 -24.77
N GLU A 917 5.97 -60.07 -25.52
CA GLU A 917 7.18 -59.25 -25.32
C GLU A 917 7.32 -58.26 -26.52
N ALA A 918 8.22 -57.29 -26.33
CA ALA A 918 8.77 -56.19 -27.15
C ALA A 918 8.97 -56.28 -28.69
N GLY A 919 9.16 -55.07 -29.29
CA GLY A 919 9.93 -54.81 -30.54
C GLY A 919 9.32 -53.72 -31.44
N GLN A 920 9.62 -52.40 -31.38
CA GLN A 920 10.79 -51.59 -31.82
C GLN A 920 10.98 -51.34 -33.34
N LEU A 921 11.19 -50.04 -33.68
CA LEU A 921 11.92 -49.42 -34.84
C LEU A 921 11.19 -49.41 -36.22
N ASP A 922 11.33 -48.45 -37.15
CA ASP A 922 12.16 -47.24 -37.40
C ASP A 922 11.49 -46.45 -38.58
N LYS A 923 11.41 -45.10 -38.59
CA LYS A 923 12.24 -44.06 -39.27
C LYS A 923 12.19 -43.88 -40.82
N ASN A 924 12.27 -42.59 -41.20
CA ASN A 924 12.64 -41.94 -42.48
C ASN A 924 11.53 -41.80 -43.54
N GLY A 925 11.41 -40.73 -44.35
CA GLY A 925 12.27 -39.57 -44.65
C GLY A 925 11.61 -38.72 -45.77
N ALA A 926 12.15 -37.53 -46.01
CA ALA A 926 11.60 -36.41 -46.80
C ALA A 926 11.77 -36.49 -48.34
N ALA A 927 10.95 -35.71 -49.09
CA ALA A 927 11.27 -34.87 -50.29
C ALA A 927 9.95 -34.47 -51.01
N LEU A 928 9.56 -33.21 -51.27
CA LEU A 928 10.05 -32.08 -52.11
C LEU A 928 9.67 -32.12 -53.61
N PHE A 929 9.14 -30.97 -54.09
CA PHE A 929 8.82 -30.49 -55.46
C PHE A 929 7.52 -31.02 -56.14
N ASP A 930 6.76 -30.30 -56.97
CA ASP A 930 6.56 -28.89 -57.35
C ASP A 930 5.47 -28.85 -58.45
N MET A 931 4.95 -27.66 -58.75
CA MET A 931 4.21 -27.21 -59.94
C MET A 931 2.67 -27.23 -59.97
N ALA A 932 2.12 -26.00 -59.85
CA ALA A 932 1.38 -25.22 -60.86
C ALA A 932 0.17 -25.86 -61.56
N ASP A 933 -0.93 -25.19 -61.89
CA ASP A 933 -1.51 -23.85 -61.74
C ASP A 933 -2.95 -23.97 -62.29
N ALA A 934 -3.88 -23.14 -61.82
CA ALA A 934 -5.12 -22.66 -62.49
C ALA A 934 -6.32 -22.52 -61.54
N GLY A 935 -6.73 -21.27 -61.32
CA GLY A 935 -8.14 -20.89 -61.43
C GLY A 935 -8.92 -20.56 -60.15
N ASP A 936 -8.80 -19.29 -59.76
CA ASP A 936 -9.92 -18.39 -59.43
C ASP A 936 -10.55 -18.28 -58.02
N THR A 937 -10.52 -17.02 -57.56
CA THR A 937 -11.42 -16.30 -56.62
C THR A 937 -11.27 -16.46 -55.10
N ALA A 938 -10.52 -15.54 -54.46
CA ALA A 938 -11.08 -14.45 -53.65
C ALA A 938 -10.00 -13.45 -53.15
N PRO A 939 -10.31 -12.14 -52.98
CA PRO A 939 -9.36 -11.05 -52.77
C PRO A 939 -9.49 -10.45 -51.32
N PRO A 940 -9.08 -9.20 -51.03
CA PRO A 940 -7.73 -8.77 -50.67
C PRO A 940 -7.64 -8.12 -49.25
N TRP A 941 -6.42 -7.67 -48.94
CA TRP A 941 -5.99 -6.64 -47.96
C TRP A 941 -5.82 -7.00 -46.46
N GLN A 942 -4.61 -7.53 -46.18
CA GLN A 942 -3.76 -7.05 -45.08
C GLN A 942 -3.62 -5.52 -45.09
N LEU A 943 -3.56 -4.92 -43.90
CA LEU A 943 -2.89 -3.63 -43.69
C LEU A 943 -1.72 -3.81 -42.73
N ARG A 944 -0.51 -3.69 -43.30
CA ARG A 944 0.69 -3.24 -42.62
C ARG A 944 0.51 -1.78 -42.21
N PHE A 945 1.08 -1.38 -41.08
CA PHE A 945 1.47 0.01 -40.88
C PHE A 945 2.94 0.06 -40.43
N ASP A 946 3.76 0.65 -41.29
CA ASP A 946 5.08 1.19 -40.97
C ASP A 946 4.92 2.37 -39.99
N MET A 947 5.78 2.41 -38.97
CA MET A 947 5.85 3.52 -38.01
C MET A 947 6.72 4.67 -38.55
N PRO A 948 6.28 5.95 -38.43
CA PRO A 948 7.14 7.11 -38.56
C PRO A 948 7.96 7.37 -37.29
N PRO A 949 9.18 7.96 -37.39
CA PRO A 949 10.08 8.16 -36.26
C PRO A 949 9.79 9.49 -35.55
N GLU A 950 8.72 9.58 -34.76
CA GLU A 950 8.51 10.66 -33.77
C GLU A 950 7.81 10.13 -32.50
N SER A 951 8.37 9.09 -31.88
CA SER A 951 7.95 8.56 -30.58
C SER A 951 8.74 9.19 -29.43
N ARG A 952 8.65 10.52 -29.29
CA ARG A 952 8.96 11.23 -28.03
C ARG A 952 7.70 11.94 -27.56
N GLY A 953 6.94 11.28 -26.68
CA GLY A 953 5.81 11.90 -25.99
C GLY A 953 6.27 13.06 -25.09
N PRO A 954 5.58 14.21 -25.07
CA PRO A 954 5.97 15.39 -24.33
C PRO A 954 5.63 15.29 -22.84
N VAL A 955 6.49 15.88 -22.01
CA VAL A 955 6.19 16.24 -20.62
C VAL A 955 5.14 17.36 -20.65
N LEU A 956 3.93 17.10 -20.15
CA LEU A 956 2.88 18.12 -20.00
C LEU A 956 3.27 19.09 -18.86
N THR A 957 3.91 20.20 -19.22
CA THR A 957 4.02 21.37 -18.35
C THR A 957 2.84 22.31 -18.60
N THR A 958 2.18 22.74 -17.53
CA THR A 958 1.12 23.75 -17.55
C THR A 958 1.69 25.10 -18.00
N SER A 959 1.56 25.45 -19.28
CA SER A 959 1.60 26.84 -19.77
C SER A 959 1.13 26.85 -21.23
N GLY A 960 -0.09 27.32 -21.48
CA GLY A 960 -0.48 27.76 -22.81
C GLY A 960 0.23 29.08 -23.10
N ALA A 961 1.21 29.08 -24.00
CA ALA A 961 1.67 30.28 -24.70
C ALA A 961 2.40 29.88 -25.98
N LEU A 962 1.70 30.03 -27.10
CA LEU A 962 2.27 30.06 -28.45
C LEU A 962 3.22 31.26 -28.54
N ALA A 963 4.48 31.03 -28.92
CA ALA A 963 5.37 32.09 -29.38
C ALA A 963 5.21 32.24 -30.91
N TYR A 964 4.82 33.43 -31.32
CA TYR A 964 4.70 33.87 -32.71
C TYR A 964 6.06 33.90 -33.42
N GLY A 965 6.03 33.53 -34.70
CA GLY A 965 6.99 33.89 -35.74
C GLY A 965 6.83 32.90 -36.90
N GLY A 966 6.47 33.25 -38.12
CA GLY A 966 6.07 34.48 -38.77
C GLY A 966 5.72 34.10 -40.22
N GLU A 967 4.83 34.89 -40.82
CA GLU A 967 4.59 35.04 -42.27
C GLU A 967 3.78 33.98 -43.08
N GLU A 968 2.67 34.50 -43.61
CA GLU A 968 2.07 34.32 -44.94
C GLU A 968 1.63 32.91 -45.40
N SER A 969 0.30 32.70 -45.48
CA SER A 969 -0.47 32.90 -46.73
C SER A 969 -1.84 32.21 -46.63
N ALA A 970 -2.84 32.83 -47.25
CA ALA A 970 -4.23 32.43 -47.24
C ALA A 970 -4.49 31.18 -48.09
N GLU A 971 -5.41 30.30 -47.66
CA GLU A 971 -6.35 29.63 -48.57
C GLU A 971 -7.52 28.97 -47.84
N GLN A 972 -8.72 29.21 -48.35
CA GLN A 972 -10.00 28.60 -47.96
C GLN A 972 -10.08 27.17 -48.50
N ILE A 973 -10.50 26.20 -47.68
CA ILE A 973 -10.99 24.89 -48.15
C ILE A 973 -12.12 24.39 -47.21
N PRO A 974 -13.05 23.51 -47.63
CA PRO A 974 -14.48 23.81 -47.68
C PRO A 974 -15.33 22.85 -46.81
N SER A 975 -16.58 23.24 -46.57
CA SER A 975 -17.63 22.39 -45.99
C SER A 975 -18.10 21.30 -46.96
N LEU A 976 -18.23 20.04 -46.53
CA LEU A 976 -18.93 18.93 -47.21
C LEU A 976 -19.13 17.72 -46.24
N PRO A 977 -20.05 16.75 -46.48
CA PRO A 977 -21.45 16.79 -46.03
C PRO A 977 -21.89 15.61 -45.14
N ARG A 978 -23.06 15.75 -44.50
CA ARG A 978 -23.83 14.66 -43.88
C ARG A 978 -24.43 13.73 -44.94
N THR A 979 -24.28 12.41 -44.77
CA THR A 979 -25.17 11.39 -45.34
C THR A 979 -25.22 10.13 -44.46
N ASP A 980 -26.43 9.86 -43.98
CA ASP A 980 -27.16 8.58 -43.89
C ASP A 980 -26.51 7.34 -43.25
N PHE A 981 -26.91 7.07 -41.99
CA PHE A 981 -26.89 5.73 -41.41
C PHE A 981 -28.25 5.05 -41.58
N GLY A 982 -28.24 3.88 -42.23
CA GLY A 982 -29.38 2.99 -42.40
C GLY A 982 -29.81 2.29 -41.10
N GLN A 983 -31.08 1.90 -41.11
CA GLN A 983 -31.88 1.33 -40.03
C GLN A 983 -31.23 0.15 -39.27
N MET A 984 -31.26 0.22 -37.94
CA MET A 984 -31.15 -0.93 -37.02
C MET A 984 -32.56 -1.36 -36.55
N PRO A 985 -32.77 -2.63 -36.16
CA PRO A 985 -34.11 -3.17 -35.90
C PRO A 985 -34.67 -2.75 -34.53
N ASP A 986 -35.98 -2.52 -34.50
CA ASP A 986 -36.77 -2.20 -33.31
C ASP A 986 -36.61 -3.25 -32.20
N THR A 987 -36.16 -2.82 -31.02
CA THR A 987 -36.39 -3.52 -29.74
C THR A 987 -36.79 -2.52 -28.66
N ASP A 988 -37.96 -2.75 -28.08
CA ASP A 988 -38.71 -1.89 -27.16
C ASP A 988 -38.01 -1.68 -25.81
N TYR A 989 -37.07 -0.72 -25.69
CA TYR A 989 -36.65 -0.14 -24.40
C TYR A 989 -36.09 1.29 -24.62
N LEU A 990 -36.98 2.27 -24.84
CA LEU A 990 -36.65 3.70 -24.84
C LEU A 990 -37.37 4.40 -23.68
N SER A 991 -36.65 5.27 -22.96
CA SER A 991 -37.19 6.14 -21.92
C SER A 991 -38.12 7.22 -22.52
N PRO A 992 -39.19 7.66 -21.80
CA PRO A 992 -40.18 8.60 -22.33
C PRO A 992 -39.65 9.99 -22.70
N ASP A 993 -38.46 10.35 -22.24
CA ASP A 993 -37.84 11.68 -22.40
C ASP A 993 -36.94 11.80 -23.64
N GLY A 994 -36.77 10.74 -24.42
CA GLY A 994 -35.97 10.77 -25.65
C GLY A 994 -34.46 10.92 -25.43
N SER A 995 -33.97 10.67 -24.20
CA SER A 995 -32.54 10.78 -23.83
C SER A 995 -31.65 9.66 -24.39
N GLY A 996 -32.24 8.56 -24.88
CA GLY A 996 -31.51 7.43 -25.48
C GLY A 996 -30.69 6.59 -24.48
N ILE A 997 -30.97 6.68 -23.17
CA ILE A 997 -30.29 5.93 -22.11
C ILE A 997 -31.26 4.90 -21.51
N PRO A 998 -30.87 3.63 -21.28
CA PRO A 998 -31.74 2.66 -20.61
C PRO A 998 -32.01 3.08 -19.15
N SER A 999 -33.28 3.35 -18.81
CA SER A 999 -33.70 3.56 -17.43
C SER A 999 -33.60 2.25 -16.64
N LEU A 1000 -32.82 2.22 -15.56
CA LEU A 1000 -32.90 1.13 -14.59
C LEU A 1000 -34.22 1.21 -13.80
N PRO A 1001 -34.80 0.07 -13.38
CA PRO A 1001 -35.92 0.09 -12.46
C PRO A 1001 -35.49 0.85 -11.20
N SER A 1002 -36.16 1.97 -10.93
CA SER A 1002 -35.99 2.73 -9.70
C SER A 1002 -36.38 1.85 -8.51
N TYR A 1003 -35.38 1.24 -7.84
CA TYR A 1003 -35.56 0.63 -6.52
C TYR A 1003 -35.59 1.72 -5.44
N ALA A 1004 -36.52 2.68 -5.59
CA ALA A 1004 -36.70 3.82 -4.68
C ALA A 1004 -37.56 3.47 -3.44
N GLU A 1005 -38.07 2.24 -3.31
CA GLU A 1005 -39.12 1.95 -2.30
C GLU A 1005 -38.64 1.32 -0.98
N GLU A 1006 -37.36 1.05 -0.75
CA GLU A 1006 -36.95 0.29 0.47
C GLU A 1006 -36.34 1.10 1.63
N PHE A 1007 -36.25 2.43 1.57
CA PHE A 1007 -35.95 3.25 2.76
C PHE A 1007 -36.83 4.51 2.85
N PRO A 1008 -37.86 4.51 3.73
CA PRO A 1008 -38.79 5.64 3.88
C PRO A 1008 -38.15 6.98 4.30
N LEU A 1009 -36.88 6.99 4.72
CA LEU A 1009 -36.20 8.20 5.18
C LEU A 1009 -35.64 9.08 4.06
N PHE A 1010 -35.47 8.55 2.83
CA PHE A 1010 -34.74 9.25 1.75
C PHE A 1010 -35.59 9.60 0.53
N SER A 1011 -36.90 9.31 0.56
CA SER A 1011 -37.89 9.72 -0.45
C SER A 1011 -38.23 11.21 -0.44
N LEU A 1012 -37.65 12.01 0.47
CA LEU A 1012 -37.98 13.44 0.64
C LEU A 1012 -37.31 14.39 -0.38
N MET A 1013 -36.58 13.88 -1.38
CA MET A 1013 -35.75 14.72 -2.27
C MET A 1013 -35.99 14.52 -3.78
N THR A 1014 -37.03 13.80 -4.21
CA THR A 1014 -37.21 13.47 -5.64
C THR A 1014 -38.02 14.49 -6.46
N ASP A 1015 -38.47 15.61 -5.89
CA ASP A 1015 -39.17 16.66 -6.65
C ASP A 1015 -38.37 17.98 -6.60
N PHE A 1016 -37.70 18.30 -7.72
CA PHE A 1016 -36.84 19.48 -7.87
C PHE A 1016 -37.56 20.61 -8.61
N GLU A 1017 -37.90 21.70 -7.91
CA GLU A 1017 -38.11 23.02 -8.51
C GLU A 1017 -37.11 24.02 -7.90
N MET A 1018 -36.21 24.56 -8.74
CA MET A 1018 -35.15 25.47 -8.33
C MET A 1018 -35.65 26.90 -8.06
N GLN A 1019 -35.30 27.46 -6.89
CA GLN A 1019 -35.15 28.91 -6.72
C GLN A 1019 -33.71 29.25 -6.35
N ASP A 1020 -33.18 30.32 -6.96
CA ASP A 1020 -31.86 30.88 -6.71
C ASP A 1020 -31.79 31.44 -5.27
N PRO A 1021 -30.90 30.94 -4.40
CA PRO A 1021 -30.86 31.34 -2.99
C PRO A 1021 -30.21 32.72 -2.75
N PHE A 1022 -29.84 33.47 -3.79
CA PHE A 1022 -29.17 34.78 -3.66
C PHE A 1022 -30.00 36.00 -4.08
N ILE A 1023 -31.32 35.87 -4.24
CA ILE A 1023 -32.19 37.05 -4.31
C ILE A 1023 -32.36 37.61 -2.90
N LEU A 1024 -31.56 38.61 -2.56
CA LEU A 1024 -31.85 39.52 -1.45
C LEU A 1024 -33.28 40.02 -1.61
N ARG A 1025 -34.15 39.71 -0.64
CA ARG A 1025 -35.41 40.46 -0.48
C ARG A 1025 -34.99 41.90 -0.19
N THR A 1026 -35.33 42.80 -1.11
CA THR A 1026 -35.27 44.26 -0.90
C THR A 1026 -36.02 44.68 0.34
#